data_AF-A0A9E3RVU7-F1
#
_entry.id   AF-A0A9E3RVU7-F1
#
_cell.length_a   1.000
_cell.length_b   1.000
_cell.length_c   1.000
_cell.angle_alpha   90.00
_cell.angle_beta   90.00
_cell.angle_gamma   90.00
#
_symmetry.space_group_name_H-M   'P 1'
#
loop_
_entity.id
_entity.type
_entity.pdbx_description
1 polymer ?
#
loop_
_entity_poly.entity_id
_entity_poly.type
_entity_poly.pdbx_seq_one_letter_code
_entity_poly.pdbx_strand_id
1 'polypeptide(L)'
;MGVVSMRVWVCLAIAAMTSASAAFGDGETIIERFDSRGVPKIARELSAKLSMAKDKDARRSLLEVRCKPAAESGVVLGSGEDLWDWSGSGGVAFDVLNIGGSPLALCIRIDSVGEKGREASVNRCITIGPSSRRTVPISFARNGAGPYWGMRGIPEFGPITRYGFDLGELGLDLKAVARVTLFVKDAKGGESFRISDLRLFNEGSATQWIVPNPFIDRYGQYIHADWPGKVHSDDELKELHAKEQAELASAPRPAGYDEYWGWLEGPQLQATGRFRVEKVDGKWWFVTPTGRLFLSLGMDCVTPGDSTFVEGRKDWFEWIPEDNSPFAEFIGMQHGVHSMAEPINGNGRTFNFYNANLKRVYGDGWSQAFFERADKRLCAWGFNTIAFFTPSDATNASKLPYIAGAGTASNRVLEGGKGYWGKMRDVFDPSFEPLTVENIAKSCERYKDDPRVIGYFVDNELSWSGIPMGTLDSPPDQPARIAFIDDLKSKYGTIEKVNAAWGTDAKDWDSLRLPRAVNDATQEDAGAFEYRFARRYFDTVAGAIRKYDPGHLYMGCRFTLAYFPKNVVRACAEVVDVLSINAYITEIAPDQLVEYGKPVIIGEFHFGALDRGMFHTGLRTADNQAHRAQRYEDYVRSVAVNPAFIGCHWFQYCDQPTTGRVLDGECYSIGFVNTADIPYKELVDAAKDIHGKVYKIRRESGLRMPE
;
A
#
# COMPACT_ATOMS: atom_id res chain seq x y z
N MET A 1 38.82 12.31 -71.71
CA MET A 1 39.85 11.25 -71.72
C MET A 1 40.22 10.95 -70.27
N GLY A 2 40.25 9.67 -69.88
CA GLY A 2 40.77 9.23 -68.57
C GLY A 2 39.73 8.51 -67.71
N VAL A 3 39.86 7.19 -67.60
CA VAL A 3 38.94 6.20 -67.00
C VAL A 3 39.52 5.70 -65.66
N VAL A 4 38.67 5.05 -64.83
CA VAL A 4 38.97 4.15 -63.67
C VAL A 4 39.26 4.93 -62.36
N SER A 5 38.69 4.70 -61.18
CA SER A 5 38.24 3.48 -60.50
C SER A 5 37.28 3.82 -59.34
N MET A 6 36.22 3.03 -59.20
CA MET A 6 35.28 3.01 -58.08
C MET A 6 35.91 2.19 -56.93
N ARG A 7 36.20 2.80 -55.78
CA ARG A 7 36.70 2.10 -54.57
C ARG A 7 35.66 2.16 -53.45
N VAL A 8 35.09 0.98 -53.19
CA VAL A 8 34.31 0.63 -52.00
C VAL A 8 35.25 0.71 -50.79
N TRP A 9 34.90 1.55 -49.79
CA TRP A 9 35.57 1.54 -48.49
C TRP A 9 34.94 0.47 -47.61
N VAL A 10 35.63 -0.67 -47.50
CA VAL A 10 35.41 -1.67 -46.45
C VAL A 10 36.19 -1.18 -45.22
N CYS A 11 35.50 -0.66 -44.21
CA CYS A 11 36.09 -0.44 -42.90
C CYS A 11 36.28 -1.79 -42.21
N LEU A 12 37.51 -2.30 -42.20
CA LEU A 12 37.94 -3.39 -41.34
C LEU A 12 37.86 -2.93 -39.87
N ALA A 13 36.82 -3.39 -39.15
CA ALA A 13 36.84 -3.39 -37.71
C ALA A 13 37.80 -4.50 -37.23
N ILE A 14 39.00 -4.10 -36.83
CA ILE A 14 39.91 -4.96 -36.08
C ILE A 14 39.28 -5.14 -34.69
N ALA A 15 38.56 -6.25 -34.53
CA ALA A 15 38.13 -6.73 -33.22
C ALA A 15 39.39 -7.15 -32.44
N ALA A 16 39.89 -6.25 -31.60
CA ALA A 16 40.80 -6.62 -30.53
C ALA A 16 40.01 -7.53 -29.56
N MET A 17 40.16 -8.85 -29.71
CA MET A 17 39.73 -9.82 -28.71
C MET A 17 40.63 -9.66 -27.48
N THR A 18 40.26 -8.76 -26.58
CA THR A 18 40.70 -8.86 -25.19
C THR A 18 39.92 -10.00 -24.56
N SER A 19 40.61 -11.12 -24.32
CA SER A 19 40.13 -12.20 -23.47
C SER A 19 39.97 -11.67 -22.04
N ALA A 20 38.81 -11.13 -21.72
CA ALA A 20 38.41 -10.90 -20.35
C ALA A 20 37.93 -12.23 -19.77
N SER A 21 38.79 -12.93 -19.04
CA SER A 21 38.31 -13.56 -17.82
C SER A 21 37.68 -12.42 -17.01
N ALA A 22 36.37 -12.44 -16.79
CA ALA A 22 35.76 -11.54 -15.82
C ALA A 22 36.48 -11.79 -14.48
N ALA A 23 37.36 -10.86 -14.11
CA ALA A 23 37.85 -10.80 -12.75
C ALA A 23 36.60 -10.56 -11.90
N PHE A 24 36.34 -11.47 -10.97
CA PHE A 24 35.29 -11.26 -9.96
C PHE A 24 35.52 -9.90 -9.31
N GLY A 25 34.44 -9.17 -9.00
CA GLY A 25 34.56 -7.92 -8.27
C GLY A 25 35.24 -8.16 -6.92
N ASP A 26 35.94 -7.15 -6.39
CA ASP A 26 36.46 -7.20 -5.03
C ASP A 26 35.32 -7.60 -4.06
N GLY A 27 35.51 -8.67 -3.28
CA GLY A 27 34.57 -9.08 -2.24
C GLY A 27 33.51 -10.13 -2.60
N GLU A 28 33.69 -10.91 -3.67
CA GLU A 28 32.86 -12.10 -3.94
C GLU A 28 33.54 -13.43 -3.54
N THR A 29 32.77 -14.38 -3.02
CA THR A 29 33.22 -15.75 -2.68
C THR A 29 32.39 -16.78 -3.45
N ILE A 30 33.03 -17.53 -4.33
CA ILE A 30 32.37 -18.56 -5.15
C ILE A 30 32.11 -19.82 -4.32
N ILE A 31 30.86 -20.27 -4.28
CA ILE A 31 30.46 -21.56 -3.68
C ILE A 31 30.48 -22.65 -4.76
N GLU A 32 29.89 -22.39 -5.94
CA GLU A 32 29.83 -23.34 -7.05
C GLU A 32 29.78 -22.60 -8.40
N ARG A 33 30.63 -23.00 -9.35
CA ARG A 33 30.72 -22.39 -10.70
C ARG A 33 29.79 -23.06 -11.71
N PHE A 34 29.45 -24.32 -11.47
CA PHE A 34 28.71 -25.20 -12.39
C PHE A 34 29.47 -25.48 -13.69
N ASP A 35 30.79 -25.63 -13.64
CA ASP A 35 31.65 -25.90 -14.82
C ASP A 35 32.21 -27.33 -14.87
N SER A 36 31.75 -28.20 -13.98
CA SER A 36 32.17 -29.61 -13.93
C SER A 36 31.62 -30.45 -15.10
N ARG A 37 32.18 -31.66 -15.30
CA ARG A 37 31.82 -32.55 -16.42
C ARG A 37 30.41 -33.15 -16.31
N GLY A 38 29.81 -33.17 -15.11
CA GLY A 38 28.49 -33.73 -14.84
C GLY A 38 27.71 -32.83 -13.89
N VAL A 39 26.44 -33.16 -13.63
CA VAL A 39 25.62 -32.36 -12.70
C VAL A 39 26.29 -32.37 -11.31
N PRO A 40 26.61 -31.20 -10.71
CA PRO A 40 27.25 -31.13 -9.41
C PRO A 40 26.43 -31.82 -8.32
N LYS A 41 27.09 -32.47 -7.35
CA LYS A 41 26.42 -33.19 -6.25
C LYS A 41 25.53 -32.31 -5.37
N ILE A 42 25.82 -31.02 -5.31
CA ILE A 42 25.04 -30.01 -4.61
C ILE A 42 23.65 -29.80 -5.25
N ALA A 43 23.49 -30.12 -6.55
CA ALA A 43 22.26 -29.87 -7.29
C ALA A 43 21.34 -31.09 -7.33
N ARG A 44 20.05 -30.89 -7.02
CA ARG A 44 18.99 -31.91 -7.04
C ARG A 44 17.80 -31.41 -7.85
N GLU A 45 17.15 -32.31 -8.59
CA GLU A 45 15.98 -31.96 -9.39
C GLU A 45 14.79 -31.62 -8.48
N LEU A 46 14.09 -30.51 -8.77
CA LEU A 46 12.77 -30.21 -8.23
C LEU A 46 11.79 -30.26 -9.39
N SER A 47 11.13 -31.40 -9.62
CA SER A 47 10.18 -31.55 -10.74
C SER A 47 10.75 -31.03 -12.08
N ALA A 48 12.03 -31.23 -12.35
CA ALA A 48 12.73 -30.73 -13.53
C ALA A 48 13.64 -31.81 -14.12
N LYS A 49 14.41 -31.48 -15.15
CA LYS A 49 15.55 -32.27 -15.63
C LYS A 49 16.81 -31.43 -15.58
N LEU A 50 17.88 -31.96 -14.98
CA LEU A 50 19.18 -31.30 -14.89
C LEU A 50 20.18 -31.88 -15.91
N SER A 51 21.01 -31.01 -16.49
CA SER A 51 22.11 -31.42 -17.36
C SER A 51 23.20 -30.35 -17.45
N MET A 52 24.41 -30.71 -17.87
CA MET A 52 25.45 -29.73 -18.17
C MET A 52 25.36 -29.33 -19.64
N ALA A 53 25.34 -28.02 -19.92
CA ALA A 53 25.31 -27.50 -21.28
C ALA A 53 26.46 -26.50 -21.49
N LYS A 54 27.10 -26.52 -22.66
CA LYS A 54 28.11 -25.52 -23.01
C LYS A 54 27.47 -24.14 -23.13
N ASP A 55 28.09 -23.17 -22.48
CA ASP A 55 27.80 -21.78 -22.76
C ASP A 55 28.30 -21.43 -24.16
N LYS A 56 27.50 -20.71 -24.95
CA LYS A 56 27.93 -20.24 -26.27
C LYS A 56 28.86 -19.05 -26.14
N ASP A 57 28.70 -18.28 -25.07
CA ASP A 57 29.38 -17.00 -24.85
C ASP A 57 30.60 -17.14 -23.93
N ALA A 58 30.70 -18.25 -23.20
CA ALA A 58 31.82 -18.55 -22.30
C ALA A 58 32.41 -19.93 -22.60
N ARG A 59 33.74 -20.10 -22.46
CA ARG A 59 34.41 -21.42 -22.62
C ARG A 59 34.17 -22.37 -21.44
N ARG A 60 32.97 -22.38 -20.86
CA ARG A 60 32.59 -23.21 -19.71
C ARG A 60 31.23 -23.88 -19.91
N SER A 61 30.97 -24.93 -19.13
CA SER A 61 29.63 -25.50 -18.99
C SER A 61 28.82 -24.69 -17.97
N LEU A 62 27.50 -24.74 -18.10
CA LEU A 62 26.51 -24.20 -17.14
C LEU A 62 25.56 -25.34 -16.74
N LEU A 63 24.94 -25.23 -15.56
CA LEU A 63 23.87 -26.14 -15.17
C LEU A 63 22.58 -25.73 -15.88
N GLU A 64 22.09 -26.56 -16.78
CA GLU A 64 20.81 -26.40 -17.48
C GLU A 64 19.68 -27.08 -16.71
N VAL A 65 18.62 -26.32 -16.47
CA VAL A 65 17.38 -26.72 -15.79
C VAL A 65 16.24 -26.66 -16.80
N ARG A 66 15.57 -27.78 -17.04
CA ARG A 66 14.35 -27.86 -17.85
C ARG A 66 13.17 -28.21 -16.97
N CYS A 67 12.27 -27.27 -16.78
CA CYS A 67 11.11 -27.43 -15.90
C CYS A 67 10.12 -28.46 -16.49
N LYS A 68 9.44 -29.20 -15.61
CA LYS A 68 8.29 -30.05 -15.94
C LYS A 68 7.03 -29.43 -15.31
N PRO A 69 5.82 -29.81 -15.77
CA PRO A 69 4.59 -29.33 -15.15
C PRO A 69 4.51 -29.69 -13.66
N ALA A 70 4.47 -28.69 -12.78
CA ALA A 70 4.39 -28.86 -11.33
C ALA A 70 4.07 -27.52 -10.63
N ALA A 71 3.64 -27.59 -9.37
CA ALA A 71 3.44 -26.40 -8.52
C ALA A 71 4.75 -25.63 -8.29
N GLU A 72 5.87 -26.34 -8.14
CA GLU A 72 7.22 -25.76 -8.18
C GLU A 72 8.09 -26.65 -9.07
N SER A 73 8.80 -26.04 -10.02
CA SER A 73 9.72 -26.75 -10.91
C SER A 73 11.04 -26.00 -11.08
N GLY A 74 12.17 -26.65 -10.81
CA GLY A 74 13.50 -26.08 -10.92
C GLY A 74 14.59 -26.94 -10.29
N VAL A 75 15.47 -26.31 -9.52
CA VAL A 75 16.66 -26.93 -8.91
C VAL A 75 16.78 -26.55 -7.44
N VAL A 76 17.12 -27.54 -6.60
CA VAL A 76 17.54 -27.34 -5.21
C VAL A 76 19.06 -27.49 -5.14
N LEU A 77 19.72 -26.53 -4.49
CA LEU A 77 21.14 -26.48 -4.25
C LEU A 77 21.38 -26.64 -2.74
N GLY A 78 22.14 -27.65 -2.34
CA GLY A 78 22.40 -27.99 -0.93
C GLY A 78 21.77 -29.33 -0.55
N SER A 79 22.41 -30.03 0.39
CA SER A 79 21.94 -31.34 0.88
C SER A 79 20.88 -31.22 1.98
N GLY A 80 20.86 -30.08 2.70
CA GLY A 80 20.11 -29.90 3.95
C GLY A 80 20.78 -30.53 5.18
N GLU A 81 21.80 -31.35 4.98
CA GLU A 81 22.63 -31.95 6.05
C GLU A 81 23.90 -31.12 6.27
N ASP A 82 24.51 -30.63 5.18
CA ASP A 82 25.66 -29.73 5.22
C ASP A 82 25.16 -28.28 5.23
N LEU A 83 25.21 -27.66 6.40
CA LEU A 83 24.77 -26.28 6.59
C LEU A 83 25.89 -25.29 6.22
N TRP A 84 25.53 -24.19 5.57
CA TRP A 84 26.45 -23.08 5.29
C TRP A 84 26.35 -21.98 6.33
N ASP A 85 27.52 -21.44 6.71
CA ASP A 85 27.61 -20.19 7.45
C ASP A 85 27.81 -19.04 6.46
N TRP A 86 26.74 -18.29 6.22
CA TRP A 86 26.70 -17.07 5.42
C TRP A 86 26.64 -15.82 6.28
N SER A 87 26.80 -15.95 7.61
CA SER A 87 26.73 -14.83 8.55
C SER A 87 27.88 -13.82 8.43
N GLY A 88 28.84 -14.04 7.52
CA GLY A 88 29.88 -13.06 7.14
C GLY A 88 29.60 -12.29 5.84
N SER A 89 28.56 -12.66 5.08
CA SER A 89 28.30 -12.10 3.75
C SER A 89 27.19 -11.03 3.76
N GLY A 90 27.17 -10.20 2.72
CA GLY A 90 26.11 -9.21 2.45
C GLY A 90 25.00 -9.74 1.55
N GLY A 91 25.19 -10.90 0.91
CA GLY A 91 24.16 -11.57 0.12
C GLY A 91 24.69 -12.73 -0.72
N VAL A 92 23.80 -13.32 -1.51
CA VAL A 92 24.09 -14.41 -2.47
C VAL A 92 23.61 -14.02 -3.87
N ALA A 93 24.35 -14.40 -4.90
CA ALA A 93 23.99 -14.13 -6.29
C ALA A 93 24.18 -15.35 -7.20
N PHE A 94 23.46 -15.32 -8.31
CA PHE A 94 23.54 -16.28 -9.41
C PHE A 94 23.58 -15.53 -10.73
N ASP A 95 24.29 -16.06 -11.72
CA ASP A 95 24.08 -15.65 -13.10
C ASP A 95 23.11 -16.62 -13.76
N VAL A 96 21.99 -16.10 -14.26
CA VAL A 96 20.91 -16.86 -14.86
C VAL A 96 20.72 -16.46 -16.31
N LEU A 97 20.67 -17.44 -17.19
CA LEU A 97 20.31 -17.29 -18.59
C LEU A 97 18.96 -17.96 -18.84
N ASN A 98 17.94 -17.19 -19.22
CA ASN A 98 16.69 -17.75 -19.73
C ASN A 98 16.93 -18.28 -21.15
N ILE A 99 16.82 -19.60 -21.36
CA ILE A 99 17.00 -20.23 -22.66
C ILE A 99 15.68 -20.57 -23.37
N GLY A 100 14.54 -20.24 -22.73
CA GLY A 100 13.21 -20.34 -23.31
C GLY A 100 12.87 -19.18 -24.25
N GLY A 101 11.79 -19.36 -25.03
CA GLY A 101 11.26 -18.36 -25.95
C GLY A 101 10.31 -17.33 -25.31
N SER A 102 10.02 -17.45 -24.02
CA SER A 102 9.09 -16.59 -23.27
C SER A 102 9.78 -16.01 -22.03
N PRO A 103 9.26 -14.91 -21.45
CA PRO A 103 9.71 -14.42 -20.15
C PRO A 103 9.66 -15.52 -19.08
N LEU A 104 10.71 -15.60 -18.26
CA LEU A 104 10.85 -16.57 -17.18
C LEU A 104 10.57 -15.89 -15.84
N ALA A 105 9.46 -16.23 -15.21
CA ALA A 105 9.17 -15.83 -13.82
C ALA A 105 9.91 -16.77 -12.86
N LEU A 106 11.16 -16.43 -12.55
CA LEU A 106 12.03 -17.24 -11.70
C LEU A 106 11.92 -16.80 -10.25
N CYS A 107 11.64 -17.74 -9.36
CA CYS A 107 11.69 -17.56 -7.93
C CYS A 107 12.96 -18.17 -7.33
N ILE A 108 13.48 -17.54 -6.30
CA ILE A 108 14.59 -18.03 -5.49
C ILE A 108 14.11 -18.13 -4.06
N ARG A 109 14.34 -19.28 -3.41
CA ARG A 109 14.06 -19.52 -1.99
C ARG A 109 15.34 -19.90 -1.27
N ILE A 110 15.59 -19.28 -0.12
CA ILE A 110 16.67 -19.64 0.81
C ILE A 110 16.01 -20.25 2.04
N ASP A 111 16.50 -21.41 2.48
CA ASP A 111 16.02 -22.09 3.68
C ASP A 111 17.17 -22.23 4.69
N SER A 112 16.91 -21.99 5.97
CA SER A 112 17.85 -22.19 7.08
C SER A 112 17.23 -23.02 8.20
N VAL A 113 18.07 -23.62 9.03
CA VAL A 113 17.66 -24.31 10.26
C VAL A 113 17.92 -23.39 11.45
N GLY A 114 16.87 -22.81 12.03
CA GLY A 114 16.97 -21.92 13.18
C GLY A 114 17.13 -22.66 14.52
N GLU A 115 17.28 -21.88 15.60
CA GLU A 115 17.36 -22.42 16.96
C GLU A 115 16.18 -23.36 17.27
N LYS A 116 16.47 -24.53 17.86
CA LYS A 116 15.54 -25.64 18.12
C LYS A 116 15.12 -26.46 16.88
N GLY A 117 15.83 -26.34 15.77
CA GLY A 117 15.62 -27.18 14.57
C GLY A 117 14.43 -26.74 13.72
N ARG A 118 13.93 -25.52 13.91
CA ARG A 118 12.82 -24.98 13.12
C ARG A 118 13.34 -24.50 11.77
N GLU A 119 12.80 -25.02 10.67
CA GLU A 119 13.09 -24.48 9.35
C GLU A 119 12.46 -23.08 9.19
N ALA A 120 13.24 -22.17 8.59
CA ALA A 120 12.79 -20.86 8.16
C ALA A 120 13.15 -20.66 6.70
N SER A 121 12.30 -19.94 5.96
CA SER A 121 12.42 -19.79 4.51
C SER A 121 12.08 -18.37 4.08
N VAL A 122 12.84 -17.83 3.14
CA VAL A 122 12.49 -16.60 2.42
C VAL A 122 12.54 -16.84 0.93
N ASN A 123 11.57 -16.30 0.18
CA ASN A 123 11.58 -16.32 -1.27
C ASN A 123 11.39 -14.94 -1.91
N ARG A 124 11.89 -14.80 -3.14
CA ARG A 124 11.74 -13.64 -4.04
C ARG A 124 11.56 -14.14 -5.47
N CYS A 125 10.90 -13.37 -6.33
CA CYS A 125 10.74 -13.72 -7.73
C CYS A 125 11.12 -12.55 -8.63
N ILE A 126 11.68 -12.85 -9.80
CA ILE A 126 12.10 -11.90 -10.84
C ILE A 126 11.63 -12.42 -12.20
N THR A 127 11.35 -11.50 -13.14
CA THR A 127 11.07 -11.86 -14.52
C THR A 127 12.32 -11.64 -15.38
N ILE A 128 12.79 -12.68 -16.06
CA ILE A 128 13.93 -12.63 -16.97
C ILE A 128 13.43 -12.77 -18.40
N GLY A 129 13.73 -11.78 -19.26
CA GLY A 129 13.34 -11.79 -20.67
C GLY A 129 13.85 -13.03 -21.43
N PRO A 130 13.20 -13.42 -22.55
CA PRO A 130 13.64 -14.54 -23.36
C PRO A 130 15.08 -14.34 -23.85
N SER A 131 15.86 -15.43 -23.89
CA SER A 131 17.28 -15.40 -24.34
C SER A 131 18.18 -14.41 -23.60
N SER A 132 17.78 -13.93 -22.43
CA SER A 132 18.47 -12.87 -21.70
C SER A 132 19.26 -13.45 -20.52
N ARG A 133 20.45 -12.91 -20.28
CA ARG A 133 21.27 -13.19 -19.09
C ARG A 133 21.10 -12.08 -18.06
N ARG A 134 21.01 -12.46 -16.79
CA ARG A 134 20.92 -11.56 -15.63
C ARG A 134 21.69 -12.13 -14.45
N THR A 135 22.35 -11.25 -13.70
CA THR A 135 22.75 -11.57 -12.32
C THR A 135 21.54 -11.35 -11.43
N VAL A 136 21.22 -12.33 -10.58
CA VAL A 136 20.09 -12.27 -9.65
C VAL A 136 20.64 -12.34 -8.22
N PRO A 137 20.82 -11.19 -7.55
CA PRO A 137 21.29 -11.13 -6.18
C PRO A 137 20.14 -11.17 -5.18
N ILE A 138 20.42 -11.69 -4.00
CA ILE A 138 19.58 -11.59 -2.80
C ILE A 138 20.47 -11.02 -1.72
N SER A 139 20.15 -9.80 -1.29
CA SER A 139 20.85 -9.14 -0.18
C SER A 139 20.42 -9.73 1.16
N PHE A 140 21.39 -9.94 2.05
CA PHE A 140 21.19 -10.26 3.46
C PHE A 140 21.31 -8.95 4.24
N ALA A 141 20.20 -8.22 4.44
CA ALA A 141 20.26 -7.01 5.25
C ALA A 141 20.33 -7.39 6.74
N ARG A 142 21.19 -6.69 7.50
CA ARG A 142 21.32 -6.89 8.96
C ARG A 142 20.62 -5.82 9.80
N ASN A 143 19.98 -4.85 9.16
CA ASN A 143 19.31 -3.70 9.78
C ASN A 143 18.19 -3.14 8.87
N GLY A 144 17.28 -3.99 8.38
CA GLY A 144 16.02 -3.52 7.77
C GLY A 144 16.05 -3.04 6.31
N ALA A 145 17.16 -2.54 5.81
CA ALA A 145 17.08 -1.58 4.70
C ALA A 145 17.52 -2.10 3.32
N GLY A 146 18.64 -2.85 3.27
CA GLY A 146 19.27 -3.21 2.01
C GLY A 146 19.62 -2.00 1.11
N PRO A 147 19.99 -2.23 -0.15
CA PRO A 147 20.44 -1.17 -1.06
C PRO A 147 19.28 -0.26 -1.53
N TYR A 148 18.02 -0.73 -1.49
CA TYR A 148 16.82 0.02 -1.89
C TYR A 148 15.94 0.38 -0.69
N TRP A 149 16.59 0.81 0.39
CA TRP A 149 15.91 1.11 1.63
C TRP A 149 14.82 2.17 1.46
N GLY A 150 13.76 2.01 2.24
CA GLY A 150 12.61 2.90 2.20
C GLY A 150 11.76 2.89 0.95
N MET A 151 11.84 1.81 0.18
CA MET A 151 10.92 1.47 -0.88
C MET A 151 10.19 0.18 -0.51
N ARG A 152 8.86 0.15 -0.59
CA ARG A 152 8.08 -1.09 -0.42
C ARG A 152 8.01 -1.96 -1.66
N GLY A 153 8.40 -1.44 -2.81
CA GLY A 153 8.55 -2.19 -4.05
C GLY A 153 9.87 -1.80 -4.69
N ILE A 154 10.53 -2.77 -5.30
CA ILE A 154 11.85 -2.60 -5.87
C ILE A 154 11.76 -2.84 -7.37
N PRO A 155 12.50 -2.09 -8.21
CA PRO A 155 12.68 -2.43 -9.60
C PRO A 155 12.98 -3.93 -9.79
N GLU A 156 12.39 -4.56 -10.80
CA GLU A 156 12.55 -5.98 -11.15
C GLU A 156 11.96 -7.01 -10.16
N PHE A 157 12.07 -6.80 -8.84
CA PHE A 157 11.50 -7.70 -7.82
C PHE A 157 10.03 -7.39 -7.49
N GLY A 158 9.58 -6.17 -7.74
CA GLY A 158 8.23 -5.72 -7.39
C GLY A 158 8.06 -5.57 -5.87
N PRO A 159 6.84 -5.81 -5.34
CA PRO A 159 6.54 -5.71 -3.92
C PRO A 159 7.48 -6.51 -3.00
N ILE A 160 7.94 -5.88 -1.93
CA ILE A 160 8.67 -6.53 -0.83
C ILE A 160 7.84 -6.54 0.44
N THR A 161 8.20 -7.41 1.39
CA THR A 161 7.56 -7.47 2.70
C THR A 161 7.83 -6.17 3.48
N ARG A 162 7.04 -5.93 4.55
CA ARG A 162 7.17 -4.75 5.44
C ARG A 162 8.61 -4.47 5.91
N TYR A 163 9.43 -5.50 6.00
CA TYR A 163 10.81 -5.46 6.53
C TYR A 163 11.87 -5.44 5.42
N GLY A 164 11.46 -5.19 4.18
CA GLY A 164 12.34 -5.04 3.04
C GLY A 164 13.26 -6.24 2.75
N PHE A 165 14.57 -6.02 2.79
CA PHE A 165 15.63 -7.03 2.59
C PHE A 165 16.02 -7.74 3.89
N ASP A 166 15.40 -7.43 5.02
CA ASP A 166 15.76 -8.04 6.30
C ASP A 166 15.28 -9.50 6.33
N LEU A 167 16.24 -10.40 6.11
CA LEU A 167 16.03 -11.84 6.22
C LEU A 167 16.06 -12.30 7.69
N GLY A 168 16.68 -11.52 8.58
CA GLY A 168 16.80 -11.81 10.00
C GLY A 168 15.45 -11.71 10.72
N GLU A 169 14.66 -10.67 10.42
CA GLU A 169 13.28 -10.56 10.95
C GLU A 169 12.30 -11.56 10.30
N LEU A 170 12.61 -12.03 9.09
CA LEU A 170 11.90 -13.14 8.44
C LEU A 170 12.30 -14.52 9.00
N GLY A 171 13.24 -14.56 9.95
CA GLY A 171 13.59 -15.74 10.74
C GLY A 171 14.67 -16.63 10.14
N LEU A 172 15.40 -16.19 9.10
CA LEU A 172 16.53 -16.96 8.58
C LEU A 172 17.73 -16.88 9.53
N ASP A 173 18.28 -18.03 9.90
CA ASP A 173 19.56 -18.15 10.57
C ASP A 173 20.68 -18.29 9.54
N LEU A 174 21.39 -17.19 9.28
CA LEU A 174 22.48 -17.15 8.31
C LEU A 174 23.69 -18.00 8.73
N LYS A 175 23.79 -18.47 9.98
CA LYS A 175 24.85 -19.41 10.41
C LYS A 175 24.53 -20.85 10.01
N ALA A 176 23.29 -21.12 9.61
CA ALA A 176 22.75 -22.46 9.42
C ALA A 176 21.89 -22.55 8.14
N VAL A 177 22.39 -22.00 7.03
CA VAL A 177 21.67 -22.06 5.73
C VAL A 177 21.73 -23.47 5.17
N ALA A 178 20.57 -24.08 4.92
CA ALA A 178 20.46 -25.48 4.54
C ALA A 178 20.46 -25.69 3.02
N ARG A 179 19.80 -24.79 2.27
CA ARG A 179 19.67 -24.90 0.80
C ARG A 179 19.21 -23.60 0.16
N VAL A 180 19.43 -23.51 -1.15
CA VAL A 180 18.82 -22.52 -2.04
C VAL A 180 18.08 -23.21 -3.18
N THR A 181 16.86 -22.79 -3.44
CA THR A 181 16.02 -23.32 -4.51
C THR A 181 15.80 -22.25 -5.58
N LEU A 182 16.08 -22.54 -6.84
CA LEU A 182 15.67 -21.72 -7.98
C LEU A 182 14.55 -22.44 -8.74
N PHE A 183 13.37 -21.85 -8.83
CA PHE A 183 12.17 -22.54 -9.33
C PHE A 183 11.18 -21.60 -10.01
N VAL A 184 10.35 -22.17 -10.88
CA VAL A 184 9.17 -21.54 -11.46
C VAL A 184 7.94 -22.07 -10.72
N LYS A 185 7.05 -21.15 -10.28
CA LYS A 185 5.75 -21.49 -9.70
C LYS A 185 4.75 -21.87 -10.80
N ASP A 186 3.91 -22.87 -10.53
CA ASP A 186 2.87 -23.35 -11.44
C ASP A 186 3.35 -23.61 -12.88
N ALA A 187 4.58 -24.12 -12.99
CA ALA A 187 5.30 -24.32 -14.23
C ALA A 187 4.48 -25.16 -15.23
N LYS A 188 4.54 -24.80 -16.51
CA LYS A 188 3.81 -25.48 -17.59
C LYS A 188 4.66 -26.48 -18.36
N GLY A 189 5.96 -26.57 -18.07
CA GLY A 189 6.88 -27.56 -18.64
C GLY A 189 7.61 -27.09 -19.91
N GLY A 190 7.51 -25.80 -20.24
CA GLY A 190 8.25 -25.16 -21.36
C GLY A 190 9.38 -24.25 -20.89
N GLU A 191 9.43 -23.97 -19.59
CA GLU A 191 10.39 -23.08 -18.96
C GLU A 191 11.74 -23.77 -18.84
N SER A 192 12.80 -23.06 -19.24
CA SER A 192 14.16 -23.59 -19.13
C SER A 192 15.16 -22.47 -18.97
N PHE A 193 16.14 -22.70 -18.10
CA PHE A 193 17.16 -21.74 -17.76
C PHE A 193 18.48 -22.42 -17.48
N ARG A 194 19.56 -21.64 -17.53
CA ARG A 194 20.90 -22.07 -17.14
C ARG A 194 21.40 -21.20 -16.01
N ILE A 195 22.13 -21.80 -15.08
CA ILE A 195 22.74 -21.08 -13.96
C ILE A 195 24.26 -21.26 -13.94
N SER A 196 24.96 -20.22 -13.52
CA SER A 196 26.37 -20.24 -13.14
C SER A 196 26.63 -19.40 -11.90
N ASP A 197 27.79 -19.64 -11.28
CA ASP A 197 28.38 -18.82 -10.23
C ASP A 197 27.42 -18.53 -9.06
N LEU A 198 27.02 -19.58 -8.34
CA LEU A 198 26.50 -19.43 -6.99
C LEU A 198 27.62 -18.82 -6.14
N ARG A 199 27.43 -17.58 -5.71
CA ARG A 199 28.45 -16.82 -5.00
C ARG A 199 27.88 -15.96 -3.90
N LEU A 200 28.66 -15.76 -2.86
CA LEU A 200 28.41 -14.77 -1.84
C LEU A 200 29.05 -13.45 -2.25
N PHE A 201 28.44 -12.33 -1.86
CA PHE A 201 28.99 -11.00 -2.07
C PHE A 201 28.98 -10.21 -0.76
N ASN A 202 29.92 -9.27 -0.64
CA ASN A 202 29.99 -8.36 0.49
C ASN A 202 28.95 -7.25 0.42
N GLU A 203 28.52 -6.77 1.58
CA GLU A 203 27.65 -5.60 1.69
C GLU A 203 28.33 -4.37 1.07
N GLY A 204 27.58 -3.57 0.32
CA GLY A 204 28.08 -2.42 -0.44
C GLY A 204 28.71 -2.76 -1.79
N SER A 205 28.86 -4.03 -2.16
CA SER A 205 29.39 -4.41 -3.48
C SER A 205 28.43 -4.04 -4.62
N ALA A 206 28.97 -3.87 -5.82
CA ALA A 206 28.18 -3.58 -7.02
C ALA A 206 27.11 -4.67 -7.30
N THR A 207 27.38 -5.92 -6.93
CA THR A 207 26.46 -7.06 -7.07
C THR A 207 25.17 -6.89 -6.25
N GLN A 208 25.18 -6.03 -5.23
CA GLN A 208 24.00 -5.72 -4.42
C GLN A 208 22.94 -4.90 -5.20
N TRP A 209 23.37 -4.15 -6.23
CA TRP A 209 22.51 -3.26 -7.02
C TRP A 209 21.97 -4.00 -8.25
N ILE A 210 20.67 -4.27 -8.27
CA ILE A 210 19.99 -4.94 -9.41
C ILE A 210 19.70 -3.99 -10.57
N VAL A 211 19.58 -2.69 -10.29
CA VAL A 211 19.43 -1.64 -11.30
C VAL A 211 20.54 -0.60 -11.16
N PRO A 212 21.08 -0.09 -12.29
CA PRO A 212 22.13 0.90 -12.26
C PRO A 212 21.60 2.27 -11.82
N ASN A 213 22.42 2.97 -11.06
CA ASN A 213 22.20 4.37 -10.67
C ASN A 213 22.65 5.33 -11.79
N PRO A 214 22.00 6.50 -11.94
CA PRO A 214 20.70 6.83 -11.37
C PRO A 214 19.59 6.01 -12.04
N PHE A 215 18.49 5.79 -11.32
CA PHE A 215 17.30 5.12 -11.87
C PHE A 215 16.03 5.96 -11.76
N ILE A 216 16.09 7.16 -11.18
CA ILE A 216 14.99 8.13 -11.14
C ILE A 216 15.38 9.40 -11.88
N ASP A 217 14.57 9.81 -12.85
CA ASP A 217 14.80 11.01 -13.64
C ASP A 217 14.40 12.30 -12.91
N ARG A 218 14.65 13.45 -13.55
CA ARG A 218 14.30 14.77 -12.99
C ARG A 218 12.81 15.02 -12.74
N TYR A 219 11.91 14.19 -13.27
CA TYR A 219 10.46 14.26 -13.07
C TYR A 219 9.98 13.26 -12.01
N GLY A 220 10.88 12.43 -11.44
CA GLY A 220 10.54 11.39 -10.47
C GLY A 220 10.15 10.05 -11.10
N GLN A 221 10.37 9.86 -12.41
CA GLN A 221 10.00 8.64 -13.14
C GLN A 221 11.18 7.67 -13.26
N TYR A 222 10.89 6.38 -13.45
CA TYR A 222 11.92 5.36 -13.65
C TYR A 222 12.66 5.54 -14.99
N ILE A 223 13.99 5.60 -14.96
CA ILE A 223 14.85 5.87 -16.14
C ILE A 223 14.86 4.69 -17.12
N HIS A 224 14.99 3.46 -16.63
CA HIS A 224 15.37 2.30 -17.45
C HIS A 224 14.21 1.60 -18.18
N ALA A 225 13.08 2.29 -18.33
CA ALA A 225 11.94 1.83 -19.14
C ALA A 225 11.23 3.02 -19.79
N ASP A 226 10.42 2.74 -20.80
CA ASP A 226 9.57 3.72 -21.48
C ASP A 226 8.14 3.19 -21.58
N TRP A 227 7.16 4.09 -21.59
CA TRP A 227 5.73 3.74 -21.61
C TRP A 227 4.88 4.91 -22.14
N PRO A 228 3.65 4.63 -22.61
CA PRO A 228 2.73 5.69 -23.01
C PRO A 228 2.46 6.69 -21.87
N GLY A 229 2.75 7.97 -22.13
CA GLY A 229 2.57 9.06 -21.17
C GLY A 229 3.77 9.31 -20.25
N LYS A 230 4.92 8.66 -20.47
CA LYS A 230 6.19 9.07 -19.84
C LYS A 230 6.62 10.43 -20.38
N VAL A 231 7.07 11.30 -19.49
CA VAL A 231 7.54 12.65 -19.85
C VAL A 231 9.04 12.65 -20.09
N HIS A 232 9.50 13.21 -21.19
CA HIS A 232 10.93 13.28 -21.54
C HIS A 232 11.48 14.71 -21.52
N SER A 233 10.63 15.74 -21.57
CA SER A 233 11.06 17.14 -21.58
C SER A 233 10.05 18.09 -20.91
N ASP A 234 10.53 19.27 -20.48
CA ASP A 234 9.66 20.31 -19.91
C ASP A 234 8.63 20.82 -20.95
N ASP A 235 8.97 20.80 -22.25
CA ASP A 235 8.06 21.19 -23.34
C ASP A 235 6.96 20.15 -23.55
N GLU A 236 7.31 18.85 -23.55
CA GLU A 236 6.34 17.77 -23.60
C GLU A 236 5.41 17.78 -22.39
N LEU A 237 5.95 18.02 -21.19
CA LEU A 237 5.13 18.18 -19.98
C LEU A 237 4.09 19.28 -20.17
N LYS A 238 4.52 20.48 -20.61
CA LYS A 238 3.61 21.61 -20.87
C LYS A 238 2.59 21.29 -21.96
N GLU A 239 2.96 20.59 -23.01
CA GLU A 239 2.04 20.19 -24.09
C GLU A 239 0.96 19.24 -23.57
N LEU A 240 1.33 18.22 -22.81
CA LEU A 240 0.39 17.26 -22.21
C LEU A 240 -0.61 17.97 -21.28
N HIS A 241 -0.12 18.89 -20.45
CA HIS A 241 -0.96 19.70 -19.56
C HIS A 241 -1.88 20.67 -20.32
N ALA A 242 -1.38 21.33 -21.36
CA ALA A 242 -2.18 22.24 -22.19
C ALA A 242 -3.30 21.48 -22.93
N LYS A 243 -2.99 20.28 -23.43
CA LYS A 243 -3.98 19.39 -24.06
C LYS A 243 -5.08 19.02 -23.09
N GLU A 244 -4.73 18.54 -21.89
CA GLU A 244 -5.74 18.21 -20.88
C GLU A 244 -6.56 19.44 -20.46
N GLN A 245 -5.93 20.60 -20.30
CA GLN A 245 -6.63 21.83 -19.96
C GLN A 245 -7.69 22.21 -21.01
N ALA A 246 -7.39 22.02 -22.30
CA ALA A 246 -8.35 22.22 -23.37
C ALA A 246 -9.51 21.19 -23.30
N GLU A 247 -9.20 19.92 -23.02
CA GLU A 247 -10.20 18.87 -22.83
C GLU A 247 -11.14 19.20 -21.64
N LEU A 248 -10.59 19.58 -20.49
CA LEU A 248 -11.36 19.95 -19.30
C LEU A 248 -12.21 21.22 -19.50
N ALA A 249 -11.71 22.20 -20.26
CA ALA A 249 -12.49 23.39 -20.60
C ALA A 249 -13.74 23.06 -21.43
N SER A 250 -13.71 21.96 -22.18
CA SER A 250 -14.83 21.45 -22.99
C SER A 250 -15.71 20.41 -22.28
N ALA A 251 -15.34 19.97 -21.08
CA ALA A 251 -16.00 18.91 -20.33
C ALA A 251 -16.70 19.48 -19.08
N PRO A 252 -17.92 20.03 -19.22
CA PRO A 252 -18.64 20.57 -18.07
C PRO A 252 -19.01 19.46 -17.09
N ARG A 253 -19.33 19.88 -15.86
CA ARG A 253 -20.03 19.05 -14.88
C ARG A 253 -21.19 18.29 -15.56
N PRO A 254 -21.30 16.96 -15.41
CA PRO A 254 -22.42 16.19 -15.95
C PRO A 254 -23.78 16.73 -15.50
N ALA A 255 -24.76 16.71 -16.40
CA ALA A 255 -26.15 17.09 -16.10
C ALA A 255 -26.87 16.00 -15.27
N GLY A 256 -28.09 16.30 -14.80
CA GLY A 256 -28.91 15.33 -14.05
C GLY A 256 -28.70 15.32 -12.54
N TYR A 257 -27.97 16.32 -12.02
CA TYR A 257 -27.69 16.47 -10.60
C TYR A 257 -28.03 17.87 -10.06
N ASP A 258 -28.47 17.95 -8.79
CA ASP A 258 -28.66 19.23 -8.08
C ASP A 258 -27.31 19.85 -7.67
N GLU A 259 -27.31 21.02 -7.02
CA GLU A 259 -26.07 21.70 -6.63
C GLU A 259 -25.13 20.86 -5.73
N TYR A 260 -25.67 19.91 -4.95
CA TYR A 260 -24.97 18.96 -4.08
C TYR A 260 -24.76 17.57 -4.71
N TRP A 261 -24.91 17.47 -6.03
CA TRP A 261 -24.73 16.22 -6.79
C TRP A 261 -25.77 15.12 -6.53
N GLY A 262 -26.90 15.47 -5.94
CA GLY A 262 -28.03 14.59 -5.75
C GLY A 262 -28.78 14.32 -7.05
N TRP A 263 -29.29 13.10 -7.20
CA TRP A 263 -29.89 12.60 -8.44
C TRP A 263 -31.26 13.24 -8.75
N LEU A 264 -31.34 14.06 -9.81
CA LEU A 264 -32.55 14.83 -10.16
C LEU A 264 -33.70 13.97 -10.70
N GLU A 265 -33.40 12.85 -11.37
CA GLU A 265 -34.42 11.92 -11.86
C GLU A 265 -34.93 10.97 -10.77
N GLY A 266 -34.26 10.98 -9.60
CA GLY A 266 -34.69 10.27 -8.41
C GLY A 266 -35.84 10.97 -7.68
N PRO A 267 -36.43 10.32 -6.66
CA PRO A 267 -37.48 10.91 -5.86
C PRO A 267 -37.01 12.19 -5.15
N GLN A 268 -37.93 13.13 -4.96
CA GLN A 268 -37.75 14.29 -4.10
C GLN A 268 -38.21 13.93 -2.68
N LEU A 269 -37.28 13.92 -1.73
CA LEU A 269 -37.54 13.71 -0.32
C LEU A 269 -37.59 15.06 0.42
N GLN A 270 -37.79 15.04 1.73
CA GLN A 270 -37.71 16.23 2.56
C GLN A 270 -36.30 16.84 2.49
N ALA A 271 -36.24 18.12 2.10
CA ALA A 271 -35.05 18.96 2.13
C ALA A 271 -34.84 19.52 3.54
N THR A 272 -33.71 19.21 4.16
CA THR A 272 -33.38 19.63 5.54
C THR A 272 -32.28 20.69 5.58
N GLY A 273 -31.70 21.05 4.43
CA GLY A 273 -30.54 21.93 4.36
C GLY A 273 -29.21 21.29 4.77
N ARG A 274 -29.20 19.98 5.09
CA ARG A 274 -28.02 19.19 5.46
C ARG A 274 -28.07 17.80 4.84
N PHE A 275 -26.91 17.16 4.71
CA PHE A 275 -26.86 15.74 4.38
C PHE A 275 -27.47 14.90 5.51
N ARG A 276 -28.18 13.84 5.14
CA ARG A 276 -28.72 12.85 6.08
C ARG A 276 -28.75 11.46 5.43
N VAL A 277 -29.13 10.45 6.18
CA VAL A 277 -29.34 9.09 5.65
C VAL A 277 -30.81 8.69 5.70
N GLU A 278 -31.25 7.92 4.71
CA GLU A 278 -32.61 7.36 4.67
C GLU A 278 -32.60 6.01 3.95
N LYS A 279 -33.43 5.07 4.42
CA LYS A 279 -33.69 3.81 3.73
C LYS A 279 -34.88 3.99 2.80
N VAL A 280 -34.62 3.97 1.48
CA VAL A 280 -35.64 4.13 0.43
C VAL A 280 -35.67 2.86 -0.42
N ASP A 281 -36.86 2.28 -0.57
CA ASP A 281 -37.09 1.01 -1.26
C ASP A 281 -36.13 -0.10 -0.82
N GLY A 282 -35.94 -0.23 0.51
CA GLY A 282 -35.09 -1.25 1.10
C GLY A 282 -33.58 -1.06 0.90
N LYS A 283 -33.13 0.10 0.42
CA LYS A 283 -31.71 0.45 0.27
C LYS A 283 -31.39 1.70 1.07
N TRP A 284 -30.23 1.73 1.72
CA TRP A 284 -29.73 2.95 2.34
C TRP A 284 -29.26 3.95 1.28
N TRP A 285 -29.41 5.23 1.57
CA TRP A 285 -28.94 6.34 0.74
C TRP A 285 -28.45 7.47 1.64
N PHE A 286 -27.51 8.26 1.13
CA PHE A 286 -27.45 9.66 1.55
C PHE A 286 -28.60 10.43 0.89
N VAL A 287 -29.04 11.48 1.55
CA VAL A 287 -29.98 12.48 1.02
C VAL A 287 -29.31 13.84 1.10
N THR A 288 -29.25 14.56 -0.02
CA THR A 288 -28.64 15.89 -0.12
C THR A 288 -29.42 16.94 0.70
N PRO A 289 -28.83 18.11 0.99
CA PRO A 289 -29.52 19.25 1.61
C PRO A 289 -30.86 19.63 0.94
N THR A 290 -30.92 19.46 -0.37
CA THR A 290 -32.06 19.71 -1.26
C THR A 290 -33.04 18.54 -1.35
N GLY A 291 -32.81 17.43 -0.64
CA GLY A 291 -33.72 16.29 -0.55
C GLY A 291 -33.59 15.27 -1.69
N ARG A 292 -32.46 15.18 -2.38
CA ARG A 292 -32.23 14.21 -3.46
C ARG A 292 -31.37 13.04 -3.01
N LEU A 293 -31.62 11.86 -3.59
CA LEU A 293 -30.80 10.68 -3.32
C LEU A 293 -29.37 10.88 -3.79
N PHE A 294 -28.41 10.42 -2.99
CA PHE A 294 -26.98 10.60 -3.23
C PHE A 294 -26.20 9.30 -2.92
N LEU A 295 -25.28 8.96 -3.82
CA LEU A 295 -24.20 8.01 -3.56
C LEU A 295 -22.88 8.77 -3.55
N SER A 296 -22.09 8.63 -2.49
CA SER A 296 -20.81 9.32 -2.35
C SER A 296 -19.72 8.58 -3.13
N LEU A 297 -19.35 9.11 -4.29
CA LEU A 297 -18.27 8.64 -5.15
C LEU A 297 -17.10 9.62 -5.02
N GLY A 298 -16.10 9.24 -4.24
CA GLY A 298 -15.12 10.19 -3.72
C GLY A 298 -13.67 9.86 -4.03
N MET A 299 -12.83 10.87 -3.85
CA MET A 299 -11.39 10.81 -4.02
C MET A 299 -10.70 11.21 -2.71
N ASP A 300 -9.90 10.32 -2.14
CA ASP A 300 -9.05 10.63 -0.98
C ASP A 300 -7.75 11.32 -1.42
N CYS A 301 -7.14 12.03 -0.48
CA CYS A 301 -5.88 12.75 -0.63
C CYS A 301 -5.81 13.58 -1.92
N VAL A 302 -6.76 14.51 -2.11
CA VAL A 302 -6.65 15.51 -3.19
C VAL A 302 -5.57 16.52 -2.80
N THR A 303 -4.32 16.06 -2.83
CA THR A 303 -3.11 16.74 -2.40
C THR A 303 -2.09 16.70 -3.54
N PRO A 304 -1.17 17.67 -3.63
CA PRO A 304 -0.21 17.73 -4.72
C PRO A 304 0.99 16.77 -4.48
N GLY A 305 0.70 15.49 -4.31
CA GLY A 305 1.69 14.41 -4.17
C GLY A 305 2.50 14.43 -2.86
N ASP A 306 3.15 13.31 -2.58
CA ASP A 306 4.02 13.14 -1.41
C ASP A 306 5.50 13.44 -1.73
N SER A 307 6.28 13.68 -0.68
CA SER A 307 7.74 13.72 -0.77
C SER A 307 8.36 12.32 -0.64
N THR A 308 9.57 12.15 -1.17
CA THR A 308 10.45 11.00 -0.91
C THR A 308 11.73 11.45 -0.20
N PHE A 309 12.40 10.54 0.50
CA PHE A 309 13.73 10.82 1.06
C PHE A 309 14.77 10.94 -0.05
N VAL A 310 15.64 11.95 0.07
CA VAL A 310 16.84 12.13 -0.77
C VAL A 310 18.12 12.00 0.07
N GLU A 311 18.00 12.17 1.39
CA GLU A 311 19.05 11.87 2.35
C GLU A 311 19.56 10.44 2.19
N GLY A 312 20.87 10.26 2.07
CA GLY A 312 21.48 8.95 1.85
C GLY A 312 21.10 8.23 0.55
N ARG A 313 20.44 8.92 -0.40
CA ARG A 313 19.95 8.34 -1.68
C ARG A 313 20.31 9.17 -2.91
N LYS A 314 21.24 10.13 -2.79
CA LYS A 314 21.56 11.09 -3.86
C LYS A 314 21.81 10.42 -5.21
N ASP A 315 22.55 9.31 -5.22
CA ASP A 315 22.93 8.62 -6.46
C ASP A 315 21.76 7.94 -7.18
N TRP A 316 20.59 7.79 -6.54
CA TRP A 316 19.41 7.20 -7.19
C TRP A 316 18.78 8.17 -8.20
N PHE A 317 19.00 9.47 -8.00
CA PHE A 317 18.33 10.53 -8.71
C PHE A 317 19.29 11.18 -9.71
N GLU A 318 18.86 11.28 -10.97
CA GLU A 318 19.54 12.08 -11.99
C GLU A 318 19.64 13.55 -11.57
N TRP A 319 18.64 14.04 -10.84
CA TRP A 319 18.54 15.43 -10.45
C TRP A 319 17.86 15.62 -9.09
N ILE A 320 18.51 16.41 -8.24
CA ILE A 320 17.96 17.04 -7.02
C ILE A 320 18.40 18.51 -7.07
N PRO A 321 17.51 19.48 -6.80
CA PRO A 321 17.87 20.89 -6.91
C PRO A 321 18.92 21.32 -5.88
N GLU A 322 19.79 22.24 -6.30
CA GLU A 322 20.62 23.03 -5.40
C GLU A 322 19.75 23.92 -4.50
N ASP A 323 20.27 24.28 -3.32
CA ASP A 323 19.49 25.00 -2.29
C ASP A 323 19.12 26.44 -2.70
N ASN A 324 19.76 27.01 -3.73
CA ASN A 324 19.44 28.32 -4.30
C ASN A 324 18.57 28.25 -5.56
N SER A 325 18.15 27.05 -5.97
CA SER A 325 17.30 26.81 -7.13
C SER A 325 15.86 27.31 -6.89
N PRO A 326 15.12 27.73 -7.93
CA PRO A 326 13.68 27.98 -7.82
C PRO A 326 12.87 26.78 -7.30
N PHE A 327 13.41 25.56 -7.38
CA PHE A 327 12.77 24.34 -6.87
C PHE A 327 13.14 24.01 -5.42
N ALA A 328 13.97 24.83 -4.77
CA ALA A 328 14.40 24.59 -3.40
C ALA A 328 13.23 24.62 -2.39
N GLU A 329 12.12 25.29 -2.73
CA GLU A 329 10.89 25.29 -1.92
C GLU A 329 10.27 23.90 -1.71
N PHE A 330 10.63 22.91 -2.55
CA PHE A 330 10.14 21.53 -2.44
C PHE A 330 11.09 20.60 -1.70
N ILE A 331 12.19 21.14 -1.17
CA ILE A 331 13.07 20.43 -0.24
C ILE A 331 12.44 20.53 1.15
N GLY A 332 12.22 19.38 1.79
CA GLY A 332 11.73 19.30 3.16
C GLY A 332 12.69 18.57 4.10
N MET A 333 12.36 18.56 5.39
CA MET A 333 12.99 17.72 6.40
C MET A 333 11.89 16.93 7.13
N GLN A 334 12.11 15.65 7.33
CA GLN A 334 11.18 14.77 8.06
C GLN A 334 11.87 14.12 9.25
N HIS A 335 11.08 13.82 10.29
CA HIS A 335 11.55 13.29 11.57
C HIS A 335 10.59 12.24 12.12
N GLY A 336 11.13 11.19 12.76
CA GLY A 336 10.34 10.22 13.52
C GLY A 336 9.30 9.47 12.68
N VAL A 337 9.62 9.15 11.43
CA VAL A 337 8.68 8.49 10.51
C VAL A 337 8.32 7.07 10.95
N HIS A 338 7.22 6.53 10.43
CA HIS A 338 6.62 5.28 10.92
C HIS A 338 7.53 4.06 10.71
N SER A 339 8.13 3.91 9.54
CA SER A 339 8.99 2.76 9.19
C SER A 339 9.81 3.06 7.94
N MET A 340 10.69 2.11 7.55
CA MET A 340 11.31 2.11 6.22
C MET A 340 12.32 3.27 6.03
N ALA A 341 12.93 3.73 7.12
CA ALA A 341 13.91 4.81 7.14
C ALA A 341 15.01 4.58 8.19
N GLU A 342 15.25 3.33 8.56
CA GLU A 342 16.21 2.89 9.58
C GLU A 342 17.64 3.39 9.31
N PRO A 343 18.17 3.39 8.06
CA PRO A 343 19.53 3.87 7.78
C PRO A 343 19.77 5.35 8.12
N ILE A 344 18.70 6.14 8.17
CA ILE A 344 18.73 7.56 8.52
C ILE A 344 18.06 7.81 9.88
N ASN A 345 17.82 6.75 10.67
CA ASN A 345 17.12 6.79 11.95
C ASN A 345 15.76 7.51 11.88
N GLY A 346 15.07 7.41 10.74
CA GLY A 346 13.80 8.09 10.50
C GLY A 346 13.88 9.61 10.35
N ASN A 347 15.06 10.18 10.12
CA ASN A 347 15.29 11.63 10.02
C ASN A 347 16.09 11.98 8.76
N GLY A 348 15.58 12.87 7.89
CA GLY A 348 16.36 13.25 6.71
C GLY A 348 15.70 14.23 5.76
N ARG A 349 16.53 14.76 4.85
CA ARG A 349 16.13 15.63 3.74
C ARG A 349 15.24 14.88 2.75
N THR A 350 14.22 15.58 2.26
CA THR A 350 13.19 15.05 1.36
C THR A 350 13.00 15.97 0.16
N PHE A 351 12.39 15.45 -0.89
CA PHE A 351 12.03 16.23 -2.07
C PHE A 351 10.68 15.80 -2.64
N ASN A 352 9.87 16.75 -3.10
CA ASN A 352 8.58 16.50 -3.75
C ASN A 352 8.69 16.75 -5.27
N PHE A 353 8.84 15.67 -6.04
CA PHE A 353 8.93 15.72 -7.50
C PHE A 353 7.62 16.18 -8.16
N TYR A 354 6.46 15.83 -7.59
CA TYR A 354 5.16 16.19 -8.14
C TYR A 354 4.95 17.72 -8.10
N ASN A 355 5.25 18.37 -6.97
CA ASN A 355 5.22 19.83 -6.88
C ASN A 355 6.22 20.49 -7.84
N ALA A 356 7.42 19.92 -7.99
CA ALA A 356 8.39 20.41 -8.97
C ALA A 356 7.85 20.31 -10.41
N ASN A 357 7.13 19.22 -10.75
CA ASN A 357 6.46 19.06 -12.04
C ASN A 357 5.36 20.11 -12.25
N LEU A 358 4.55 20.39 -11.24
CA LEU A 358 3.57 21.47 -11.32
C LEU A 358 4.25 22.84 -11.53
N LYS A 359 5.34 23.14 -10.81
CA LYS A 359 6.09 24.39 -10.98
C LYS A 359 6.70 24.53 -12.37
N ARG A 360 7.16 23.43 -12.99
CA ARG A 360 7.66 23.45 -14.39
C ARG A 360 6.61 23.95 -15.38
N VAL A 361 5.32 23.72 -15.09
CA VAL A 361 4.22 24.08 -15.98
C VAL A 361 3.59 25.42 -15.61
N TYR A 362 3.34 25.67 -14.32
CA TYR A 362 2.57 26.83 -13.84
C TYR A 362 3.42 27.93 -13.21
N GLY A 363 4.73 27.73 -13.07
CA GLY A 363 5.60 28.65 -12.33
C GLY A 363 5.18 28.78 -10.87
N ASP A 364 5.27 29.98 -10.32
CA ASP A 364 4.95 30.25 -8.91
C ASP A 364 3.46 30.08 -8.56
N GLY A 365 2.57 30.04 -9.57
CA GLY A 365 1.13 29.80 -9.40
C GLY A 365 0.73 28.33 -9.29
N TRP A 366 1.70 27.42 -9.14
CA TRP A 366 1.50 25.97 -9.22
C TRP A 366 0.46 25.41 -8.23
N SER A 367 0.45 25.92 -6.99
CA SER A 367 -0.42 25.38 -5.93
C SER A 367 -1.88 25.69 -6.19
N GLN A 368 -2.19 26.94 -6.56
CA GLN A 368 -3.55 27.33 -6.94
C GLN A 368 -4.00 26.59 -8.21
N ALA A 369 -3.13 26.50 -9.22
CA ALA A 369 -3.42 25.80 -10.47
C ALA A 369 -3.74 24.31 -10.23
N PHE A 370 -3.07 23.66 -9.27
CA PHE A 370 -3.38 22.29 -8.87
C PHE A 370 -4.81 22.15 -8.35
N PHE A 371 -5.21 22.95 -7.35
CA PHE A 371 -6.54 22.80 -6.74
C PHE A 371 -7.67 23.15 -7.70
N GLU A 372 -7.50 24.19 -8.52
CA GLU A 372 -8.47 24.53 -9.58
C GLU A 372 -8.58 23.42 -10.64
N ARG A 373 -7.47 22.77 -10.99
CA ARG A 373 -7.52 21.63 -11.91
C ARG A 373 -8.15 20.41 -11.26
N ALA A 374 -7.82 20.12 -10.01
CA ALA A 374 -8.37 18.99 -9.29
C ALA A 374 -9.91 19.09 -9.23
N ASP A 375 -10.46 20.27 -8.92
CA ASP A 375 -11.92 20.50 -8.99
C ASP A 375 -12.50 20.19 -10.37
N LYS A 376 -11.89 20.74 -11.44
CA LYS A 376 -12.34 20.50 -12.82
C LYS A 376 -12.28 19.03 -13.20
N ARG A 377 -11.20 18.33 -12.83
CA ARG A 377 -11.01 16.89 -13.07
C ARG A 377 -12.09 16.10 -12.36
N LEU A 378 -12.24 16.27 -11.04
CA LEU A 378 -13.24 15.53 -10.27
C LEU A 378 -14.64 15.73 -10.85
N CYS A 379 -15.02 16.96 -11.16
CA CYS A 379 -16.30 17.26 -11.80
C CYS A 379 -16.44 16.59 -13.19
N ALA A 380 -15.45 16.73 -14.06
CA ALA A 380 -15.48 16.18 -15.42
C ALA A 380 -15.44 14.64 -15.43
N TRP A 381 -14.84 14.02 -14.41
CA TRP A 381 -14.74 12.58 -14.24
C TRP A 381 -15.95 11.97 -13.51
N GLY A 382 -16.91 12.81 -13.09
CA GLY A 382 -18.13 12.38 -12.41
C GLY A 382 -17.96 12.04 -10.93
N PHE A 383 -16.79 12.35 -10.34
CA PHE A 383 -16.65 12.32 -8.88
C PHE A 383 -17.51 13.41 -8.27
N ASN A 384 -18.15 13.10 -7.15
CA ASN A 384 -19.10 13.99 -6.50
C ASN A 384 -18.78 14.26 -5.03
N THR A 385 -17.67 13.72 -4.53
CA THR A 385 -17.22 13.92 -3.15
C THR A 385 -15.71 14.16 -3.11
N ILE A 386 -15.28 15.20 -2.40
CA ILE A 386 -13.89 15.29 -1.92
C ILE A 386 -13.81 14.51 -0.60
N ALA A 387 -13.04 13.43 -0.59
CA ALA A 387 -13.01 12.51 0.55
C ALA A 387 -11.87 12.83 1.53
N PHE A 388 -11.43 11.85 2.30
CA PHE A 388 -10.61 12.05 3.48
C PHE A 388 -9.16 12.41 3.15
N PHE A 389 -8.40 12.86 4.16
CA PHE A 389 -7.01 13.31 4.03
C PHE A 389 -6.77 14.41 2.99
N THR A 390 -7.80 15.20 2.69
CA THR A 390 -7.71 16.32 1.75
C THR A 390 -7.59 17.67 2.49
N PRO A 391 -6.64 18.55 2.11
CA PRO A 391 -6.49 19.87 2.71
C PRO A 391 -7.67 20.80 2.38
N SER A 392 -7.88 21.81 3.22
CA SER A 392 -8.95 22.79 3.03
C SER A 392 -8.84 23.57 1.72
N ASP A 393 -7.64 23.71 1.15
CA ASP A 393 -7.46 24.42 -0.13
C ASP A 393 -8.24 23.74 -1.27
N ALA A 394 -8.30 22.40 -1.28
CA ALA A 394 -9.10 21.66 -2.26
C ALA A 394 -10.62 21.85 -2.04
N THR A 395 -11.09 21.80 -0.79
CA THR A 395 -12.52 21.99 -0.48
C THR A 395 -12.98 23.44 -0.61
N ASN A 396 -12.06 24.40 -0.48
CA ASN A 396 -12.28 25.82 -0.73
C ASN A 396 -12.32 26.13 -2.23
N ALA A 397 -11.45 25.49 -3.03
CA ALA A 397 -11.41 25.65 -4.48
C ALA A 397 -12.60 24.99 -5.20
N SER A 398 -13.27 24.04 -4.55
CA SER A 398 -14.36 23.27 -5.14
C SER A 398 -15.75 23.63 -4.59
N LYS A 399 -16.80 23.31 -5.34
CA LYS A 399 -18.20 23.31 -4.86
C LYS A 399 -18.72 21.91 -4.54
N LEU A 400 -17.90 20.87 -4.70
CA LEU A 400 -18.29 19.51 -4.38
C LEU A 400 -18.63 19.35 -2.89
N PRO A 401 -19.60 18.47 -2.56
CA PRO A 401 -19.71 17.89 -1.23
C PRO A 401 -18.38 17.30 -0.75
N TYR A 402 -18.14 17.32 0.55
CA TYR A 402 -16.90 16.78 1.11
C TYR A 402 -17.06 16.15 2.48
N ILE A 403 -16.10 15.32 2.85
CA ILE A 403 -16.02 14.69 4.17
C ILE A 403 -15.08 15.50 5.05
N ALA A 404 -15.56 15.91 6.22
CA ALA A 404 -14.75 16.59 7.21
C ALA A 404 -13.95 15.57 8.04
N GLY A 405 -12.78 15.98 8.51
CA GLY A 405 -11.97 15.20 9.43
C GLY A 405 -11.83 15.81 10.80
N ALA A 406 -11.85 14.94 11.80
CA ALA A 406 -11.49 15.23 13.17
C ALA A 406 -10.64 14.08 13.73
N GLY A 407 -10.08 14.24 14.92
CA GLY A 407 -9.22 13.21 15.51
C GLY A 407 -9.13 13.32 17.01
N THR A 408 -8.63 12.24 17.62
CA THR A 408 -8.46 12.12 19.07
C THR A 408 -6.98 12.08 19.46
N ALA A 409 -6.13 12.71 18.65
CA ALA A 409 -4.70 12.83 18.93
C ALA A 409 -4.43 13.52 20.28
N SER A 410 -3.25 13.29 20.86
CA SER A 410 -2.79 13.79 22.17
C SER A 410 -3.34 13.07 23.42
N ASN A 411 -4.22 12.09 23.26
CA ASN A 411 -4.66 11.25 24.38
C ASN A 411 -3.56 10.26 24.81
N ARG A 412 -3.52 9.94 26.12
CA ARG A 412 -2.66 8.86 26.64
C ARG A 412 -2.99 7.54 25.93
N VAL A 413 -1.95 6.77 25.61
CA VAL A 413 -2.09 5.46 24.95
C VAL A 413 -2.07 4.32 25.96
N LEU A 414 -2.70 3.20 25.61
CA LEU A 414 -2.56 1.93 26.33
C LEU A 414 -1.12 1.44 26.22
N GLU A 415 -0.42 1.29 27.33
CA GLU A 415 1.04 1.07 27.32
C GLU A 415 1.41 -0.34 26.86
N GLY A 416 0.66 -1.34 27.30
CA GLY A 416 0.73 -2.72 26.82
C GLY A 416 0.09 -2.93 25.46
N GLY A 417 -0.58 -1.91 24.91
CA GLY A 417 -1.19 -1.94 23.59
C GLY A 417 -0.16 -2.15 22.47
N LYS A 418 -0.60 -2.84 21.41
CA LYS A 418 0.14 -3.01 20.15
C LYS A 418 -0.68 -2.43 19.01
N GLY A 419 -0.05 -2.19 17.87
CA GLY A 419 -0.73 -1.62 16.72
C GLY A 419 0.20 -1.33 15.56
N TYR A 420 -0.35 -1.33 14.35
CA TYR A 420 0.41 -0.98 13.16
C TYR A 420 0.72 0.52 13.15
N TRP A 421 -0.32 1.37 13.06
CA TRP A 421 -0.16 2.83 13.02
C TRP A 421 0.20 3.47 14.36
N GLY A 422 -0.05 2.76 15.45
CA GLY A 422 0.19 3.25 16.81
C GLY A 422 -0.65 2.49 17.83
N LYS A 423 -0.37 2.74 19.10
CA LYS A 423 -1.12 2.13 20.21
C LYS A 423 -2.51 2.79 20.34
N MET A 424 -3.48 2.01 20.80
CA MET A 424 -4.83 2.54 21.08
C MET A 424 -4.81 3.51 22.26
N ARG A 425 -5.78 4.42 22.30
CA ARG A 425 -5.91 5.48 23.30
C ARG A 425 -6.58 4.89 24.54
N ASP A 426 -6.09 5.20 25.73
CA ASP A 426 -6.75 4.77 26.97
C ASP A 426 -8.03 5.59 27.18
N VAL A 427 -9.19 5.01 26.84
CA VAL A 427 -10.50 5.67 26.92
C VAL A 427 -11.01 5.85 28.36
N PHE A 428 -10.36 5.20 29.32
CA PHE A 428 -10.67 5.31 30.74
C PHE A 428 -9.77 6.32 31.45
N ASP A 429 -8.72 6.83 30.78
CA ASP A 429 -7.92 7.91 31.31
C ASP A 429 -8.79 9.16 31.55
N PRO A 430 -8.73 9.80 32.73
CA PRO A 430 -9.55 10.97 33.04
C PRO A 430 -9.36 12.14 32.05
N SER A 431 -8.22 12.22 31.37
CA SER A 431 -7.97 13.22 30.34
C SER A 431 -8.63 12.91 28.99
N PHE A 432 -9.05 11.66 28.75
CA PHE A 432 -9.53 11.23 27.43
C PHE A 432 -10.73 12.04 26.95
N GLU A 433 -11.76 12.15 27.80
CA GLU A 433 -12.99 12.86 27.46
C GLU A 433 -12.77 14.35 27.21
N PRO A 434 -12.19 15.15 28.14
CA PRO A 434 -12.00 16.57 27.91
C PRO A 434 -11.12 16.88 26.69
N LEU A 435 -10.02 16.13 26.47
CA LEU A 435 -9.15 16.33 25.31
C LEU A 435 -9.85 15.97 23.99
N THR A 436 -10.60 14.87 23.99
CA THR A 436 -11.39 14.47 22.82
C THR A 436 -12.45 15.52 22.50
N VAL A 437 -13.21 15.97 23.49
CA VAL A 437 -14.24 17.00 23.32
C VAL A 437 -13.63 18.30 22.77
N GLU A 438 -12.46 18.72 23.28
CA GLU A 438 -11.76 19.91 22.78
C GLU A 438 -11.33 19.77 21.31
N ASN A 439 -10.72 18.63 20.95
CA ASN A 439 -10.23 18.39 19.59
C ASN A 439 -11.37 18.29 18.57
N ILE A 440 -12.47 17.61 18.94
CA ILE A 440 -13.67 17.53 18.11
C ILE A 440 -14.32 18.91 17.97
N ALA A 441 -14.40 19.70 19.03
CA ALA A 441 -14.98 21.05 18.98
C ALA A 441 -14.25 21.96 17.98
N LYS A 442 -12.91 21.91 17.92
CA LYS A 442 -12.12 22.68 16.94
C LYS A 442 -12.48 22.33 15.49
N SER A 443 -12.72 21.04 15.23
CA SER A 443 -13.12 20.57 13.89
C SER A 443 -14.56 20.97 13.59
N CYS A 444 -15.47 20.81 14.55
CA CYS A 444 -16.87 21.20 14.42
C CYS A 444 -17.02 22.70 14.14
N GLU A 445 -16.31 23.56 14.89
CA GLU A 445 -16.37 25.01 14.70
C GLU A 445 -16.00 25.43 13.28
N ARG A 446 -15.07 24.71 12.64
CA ARG A 446 -14.63 24.98 11.27
C ARG A 446 -15.69 24.64 10.22
N TYR A 447 -16.54 23.64 10.46
CA TYR A 447 -17.35 23.02 9.41
C TYR A 447 -18.87 23.05 9.66
N LYS A 448 -19.34 23.32 10.88
CA LYS A 448 -20.76 23.26 11.31
C LYS A 448 -21.73 24.05 10.44
N ASP A 449 -21.28 25.12 9.81
CA ASP A 449 -22.14 25.99 9.01
C ASP A 449 -22.19 25.61 7.53
N ASP A 450 -21.26 24.79 7.02
CA ASP A 450 -21.14 24.49 5.59
C ASP A 450 -22.04 23.31 5.16
N PRO A 451 -23.09 23.54 4.36
CA PRO A 451 -24.04 22.48 3.96
C PRO A 451 -23.44 21.44 3.00
N ARG A 452 -22.23 21.68 2.47
CA ARG A 452 -21.50 20.73 1.63
C ARG A 452 -20.85 19.60 2.43
N VAL A 453 -20.69 19.77 3.75
CA VAL A 453 -20.13 18.74 4.62
C VAL A 453 -21.14 17.61 4.73
N ILE A 454 -20.74 16.40 4.30
CA ILE A 454 -21.57 15.21 4.43
C ILE A 454 -21.58 14.73 5.89
N GLY A 455 -20.42 14.76 6.53
CA GLY A 455 -20.22 14.32 7.91
C GLY A 455 -18.74 14.26 8.29
N TYR A 456 -18.48 13.73 9.48
CA TYR A 456 -17.15 13.55 10.05
C TYR A 456 -16.69 12.10 10.02
N PHE A 457 -15.53 11.85 9.42
CA PHE A 457 -14.67 10.74 9.83
C PHE A 457 -13.79 11.21 10.99
N VAL A 458 -13.69 10.39 12.03
CA VAL A 458 -12.89 10.67 13.23
C VAL A 458 -11.82 9.61 13.39
N ASP A 459 -10.55 10.02 13.35
CA ASP A 459 -9.40 9.12 13.24
C ASP A 459 -9.46 8.22 11.97
N ASN A 460 -8.53 7.25 11.87
CA ASN A 460 -8.42 6.29 10.78
C ASN A 460 -7.71 5.02 11.26
N GLU A 461 -8.21 3.84 10.90
CA GLU A 461 -7.54 2.54 11.07
C GLU A 461 -6.89 2.31 12.46
N LEU A 462 -7.64 2.63 13.51
CA LEU A 462 -7.15 2.47 14.87
C LEU A 462 -6.90 1.00 15.23
N SER A 463 -5.93 0.78 16.13
CA SER A 463 -5.51 -0.55 16.58
C SER A 463 -6.49 -1.16 17.59
N TRP A 464 -7.69 -1.51 17.12
CA TRP A 464 -8.75 -2.12 17.92
C TRP A 464 -8.51 -3.59 18.27
N SER A 465 -7.54 -4.25 17.63
CA SER A 465 -7.22 -5.64 17.92
C SER A 465 -6.45 -5.77 19.23
N GLY A 466 -6.87 -6.70 20.10
CA GLY A 466 -6.10 -7.05 21.29
C GLY A 466 -6.22 -6.05 22.44
N ILE A 467 -7.30 -5.25 22.48
CA ILE A 467 -7.55 -4.30 23.57
C ILE A 467 -7.51 -4.98 24.95
N PRO A 468 -8.21 -6.11 25.20
CA PRO A 468 -8.18 -6.73 26.53
C PRO A 468 -6.78 -7.22 26.91
N MET A 469 -6.00 -7.73 25.94
CA MET A 469 -4.60 -8.14 26.17
C MET A 469 -3.74 -6.93 26.52
N GLY A 470 -3.75 -5.89 25.68
CA GLY A 470 -2.95 -4.70 25.90
C GLY A 470 -3.28 -4.00 27.21
N THR A 471 -4.54 -4.00 27.61
CA THR A 471 -4.99 -3.51 28.92
C THR A 471 -4.42 -4.33 30.07
N LEU A 472 -4.49 -5.67 30.03
CA LEU A 472 -3.90 -6.53 31.07
C LEU A 472 -2.38 -6.65 31.00
N ASP A 473 -1.73 -6.22 29.92
CA ASP A 473 -0.27 -6.08 29.82
C ASP A 473 0.21 -4.71 30.30
N SER A 474 -0.70 -3.75 30.49
CA SER A 474 -0.36 -2.40 30.94
C SER A 474 -0.09 -2.36 32.45
N PRO A 475 0.62 -1.32 32.94
CA PRO A 475 0.93 -1.14 34.36
C PRO A 475 -0.32 -1.18 35.27
N PRO A 476 -0.19 -1.65 36.54
CA PRO A 476 -1.28 -1.73 37.51
C PRO A 476 -2.08 -0.44 37.71
N ASP A 477 -1.42 0.72 37.58
CA ASP A 477 -2.00 2.04 37.76
C ASP A 477 -2.64 2.63 36.49
N GLN A 478 -2.63 1.90 35.37
CA GLN A 478 -3.23 2.39 34.14
C GLN A 478 -4.78 2.35 34.23
N PRO A 479 -5.49 3.46 33.94
CA PRO A 479 -6.94 3.56 34.11
C PRO A 479 -7.75 2.47 33.41
N ALA A 480 -7.42 2.10 32.16
CA ALA A 480 -8.09 0.99 31.49
C ALA A 480 -7.90 -0.35 32.21
N ARG A 481 -6.71 -0.59 32.78
CA ARG A 481 -6.42 -1.82 33.53
C ARG A 481 -7.25 -1.87 34.80
N ILE A 482 -7.28 -0.77 35.55
CA ILE A 482 -8.10 -0.64 36.75
C ILE A 482 -9.58 -0.94 36.41
N ALA A 483 -10.11 -0.32 35.36
CA ALA A 483 -11.47 -0.53 34.91
C ALA A 483 -11.78 -1.99 34.56
N PHE A 484 -10.86 -2.69 33.86
CA PHE A 484 -11.05 -4.10 33.52
C PHE A 484 -11.00 -5.00 34.77
N ILE A 485 -10.04 -4.78 35.66
CA ILE A 485 -9.92 -5.53 36.91
C ILE A 485 -11.16 -5.31 37.80
N ASP A 486 -11.73 -4.11 37.83
CA ASP A 486 -12.94 -3.81 38.59
C ASP A 486 -14.19 -4.49 38.03
N ASP A 487 -14.29 -4.65 36.69
CA ASP A 487 -15.33 -5.46 36.05
C ASP A 487 -15.23 -6.93 36.52
N LEU A 488 -14.01 -7.48 36.57
CA LEU A 488 -13.76 -8.86 37.03
C LEU A 488 -14.01 -9.02 38.54
N LYS A 489 -13.61 -8.05 39.37
CA LYS A 489 -13.92 -8.05 40.81
C LYS A 489 -15.42 -8.00 41.04
N SER A 490 -16.15 -7.21 40.26
CA SER A 490 -17.60 -7.11 40.37
C SER A 490 -18.30 -8.43 40.02
N LYS A 491 -17.82 -9.14 38.99
CA LYS A 491 -18.38 -10.44 38.55
C LYS A 491 -17.98 -11.61 39.45
N TYR A 492 -16.71 -11.70 39.84
CA TYR A 492 -16.16 -12.88 40.51
C TYR A 492 -15.83 -12.66 41.99
N GLY A 493 -15.61 -11.43 42.44
CA GLY A 493 -15.25 -11.08 43.82
C GLY A 493 -13.78 -11.35 44.18
N THR A 494 -13.23 -12.52 43.86
CA THR A 494 -11.85 -12.90 44.22
C THR A 494 -11.05 -13.43 43.03
N ILE A 495 -9.71 -13.33 43.12
CA ILE A 495 -8.79 -13.76 42.05
C ILE A 495 -8.84 -15.28 41.84
N GLU A 496 -9.10 -16.06 42.89
CA GLU A 496 -9.21 -17.52 42.81
C GLU A 496 -10.39 -17.95 41.94
N LYS A 497 -11.49 -17.20 41.98
CA LYS A 497 -12.67 -17.47 41.14
C LYS A 497 -12.42 -17.12 39.67
N VAL A 498 -11.66 -16.06 39.40
CA VAL A 498 -11.23 -15.72 38.03
C VAL A 498 -10.26 -16.79 37.52
N ASN A 499 -9.27 -17.19 38.32
CA ASN A 499 -8.34 -18.27 38.01
C ASN A 499 -9.08 -19.57 37.67
N ALA A 500 -10.08 -19.94 38.47
CA ALA A 500 -10.90 -21.12 38.20
C ALA A 500 -11.71 -20.98 36.90
N ALA A 501 -12.27 -19.81 36.62
CA ALA A 501 -13.06 -19.57 35.41
C ALA A 501 -12.20 -19.54 34.13
N TRP A 502 -11.03 -18.89 34.18
CA TRP A 502 -10.16 -18.65 33.03
C TRP A 502 -9.09 -19.73 32.84
N GLY A 503 -8.88 -20.61 33.81
CA GLY A 503 -7.79 -21.58 33.80
C GLY A 503 -6.41 -20.92 33.96
N THR A 504 -6.34 -19.85 34.75
CA THR A 504 -5.11 -19.12 35.08
C THR A 504 -4.65 -19.41 36.52
N ASP A 505 -3.43 -19.00 36.86
CA ASP A 505 -2.81 -19.19 38.17
C ASP A 505 -2.22 -17.87 38.72
N ALA A 506 -2.84 -16.74 38.38
CA ALA A 506 -2.41 -15.41 38.82
C ALA A 506 -2.40 -15.34 40.35
N LYS A 507 -1.31 -14.80 40.93
CA LYS A 507 -1.13 -14.71 42.39
C LYS A 507 -1.97 -13.61 43.02
N ASP A 508 -2.29 -12.59 42.22
CA ASP A 508 -3.02 -11.39 42.57
C ASP A 508 -3.60 -10.75 41.29
N TRP A 509 -4.34 -9.65 41.44
CA TRP A 509 -4.94 -8.93 40.32
C TRP A 509 -3.90 -8.27 39.38
N ASP A 510 -2.71 -7.93 39.90
CA ASP A 510 -1.66 -7.26 39.14
C ASP A 510 -0.89 -8.22 38.22
N SER A 511 -0.78 -9.49 38.64
CA SER A 511 -0.20 -10.58 37.85
C SER A 511 -1.18 -11.23 36.87
N LEU A 512 -2.47 -10.89 36.92
CA LEU A 512 -3.45 -11.42 35.97
C LEU A 512 -3.11 -10.99 34.53
N ARG A 513 -3.12 -11.97 33.63
CA ARG A 513 -2.93 -11.83 32.18
C ARG A 513 -3.99 -12.66 31.47
N LEU A 514 -4.27 -12.34 30.20
CA LEU A 514 -5.09 -13.23 29.40
C LEU A 514 -4.37 -14.58 29.22
N PRO A 515 -5.07 -15.71 29.39
CA PRO A 515 -4.49 -17.02 29.12
C PRO A 515 -4.17 -17.17 27.63
N ARG A 516 -3.12 -17.95 27.33
CA ARG A 516 -2.75 -18.28 25.95
C ARG A 516 -3.85 -19.07 25.22
N ALA A 517 -4.53 -19.96 25.94
CA ALA A 517 -5.71 -20.66 25.48
C ALA A 517 -6.95 -19.98 26.08
N VAL A 518 -7.66 -19.21 25.25
CA VAL A 518 -8.87 -18.50 25.66
C VAL A 518 -10.03 -19.48 25.67
N ASN A 519 -10.70 -19.63 26.82
CA ASN A 519 -11.93 -20.41 26.96
C ASN A 519 -13.16 -19.50 26.87
N ASP A 520 -14.37 -20.07 26.91
CA ASP A 520 -15.62 -19.32 26.77
C ASP A 520 -15.78 -18.21 27.81
N ALA A 521 -15.40 -18.45 29.07
CA ALA A 521 -15.49 -17.45 30.14
C ALA A 521 -14.53 -16.28 29.89
N THR A 522 -13.27 -16.56 29.54
CA THR A 522 -12.31 -15.52 29.17
C THR A 522 -12.78 -14.76 27.93
N GLN A 523 -13.33 -15.44 26.92
CA GLN A 523 -13.83 -14.79 25.71
C GLN A 523 -15.02 -13.88 26.00
N GLU A 524 -15.95 -14.30 26.86
CA GLU A 524 -17.09 -13.50 27.30
C GLU A 524 -16.64 -12.24 28.04
N ASP A 525 -15.77 -12.40 29.05
CA ASP A 525 -15.31 -11.28 29.89
C ASP A 525 -14.46 -10.29 29.10
N ALA A 526 -13.50 -10.79 28.32
CA ALA A 526 -12.66 -9.95 27.47
C ALA A 526 -13.48 -9.25 26.39
N GLY A 527 -14.48 -9.94 25.81
CA GLY A 527 -15.39 -9.38 24.82
C GLY A 527 -16.31 -8.30 25.41
N ALA A 528 -16.79 -8.49 26.64
CA ALA A 528 -17.59 -7.50 27.36
C ALA A 528 -16.78 -6.22 27.64
N PHE A 529 -15.53 -6.38 28.10
CA PHE A 529 -14.63 -5.24 28.30
C PHE A 529 -14.27 -4.55 26.97
N GLU A 530 -13.97 -5.30 25.91
CA GLU A 530 -13.70 -4.75 24.57
C GLU A 530 -14.88 -3.92 24.06
N TYR A 531 -16.11 -4.42 24.19
CA TYR A 531 -17.32 -3.67 23.85
C TYR A 531 -17.46 -2.40 24.68
N ARG A 532 -17.28 -2.47 26.01
CA ARG A 532 -17.37 -1.30 26.91
C ARG A 532 -16.31 -0.24 26.58
N PHE A 533 -15.08 -0.67 26.31
CA PHE A 533 -13.99 0.20 25.87
C PHE A 533 -14.35 0.93 24.58
N ALA A 534 -14.83 0.18 23.58
CA ALA A 534 -15.26 0.76 22.30
C ALA A 534 -16.44 1.74 22.49
N ARG A 535 -17.45 1.38 23.30
CA ARG A 535 -18.58 2.26 23.63
C ARG A 535 -18.10 3.58 24.22
N ARG A 536 -17.17 3.56 25.19
CA ARG A 536 -16.61 4.77 25.80
C ARG A 536 -15.98 5.70 24.76
N TYR A 537 -15.23 5.17 23.80
CA TYR A 537 -14.68 5.96 22.69
C TYR A 537 -15.80 6.56 21.82
N PHE A 538 -16.69 5.72 21.29
CA PHE A 538 -17.70 6.17 20.32
C PHE A 538 -18.70 7.14 20.94
N ASP A 539 -19.15 6.89 22.18
CA ASP A 539 -20.09 7.76 22.90
C ASP A 539 -19.46 9.13 23.20
N THR A 540 -18.17 9.17 23.55
CA THR A 540 -17.46 10.44 23.81
C THR A 540 -17.38 11.28 22.54
N VAL A 541 -16.97 10.67 21.43
CA VAL A 541 -16.86 11.36 20.13
C VAL A 541 -18.24 11.82 19.65
N ALA A 542 -19.25 10.94 19.68
CA ALA A 542 -20.61 11.29 19.26
C ALA A 542 -21.23 12.38 20.13
N GLY A 543 -21.00 12.33 21.44
CA GLY A 543 -21.43 13.38 22.37
C GLY A 543 -20.80 14.73 22.04
N ALA A 544 -19.51 14.76 21.71
CA ALA A 544 -18.82 15.97 21.30
C ALA A 544 -19.37 16.53 19.97
N ILE A 545 -19.52 15.69 18.93
CA ILE A 545 -20.10 16.12 17.65
C ILE A 545 -21.52 16.66 17.86
N ARG A 546 -22.40 15.91 18.52
CA ARG A 546 -23.79 16.34 18.77
C ARG A 546 -23.89 17.65 19.56
N LYS A 547 -22.90 17.94 20.41
CA LYS A 547 -22.85 19.19 21.19
C LYS A 547 -22.46 20.39 20.33
N TYR A 548 -21.47 20.26 19.45
CA TYR A 548 -20.90 21.40 18.72
C TYR A 548 -21.35 21.51 17.26
N ASP A 549 -21.83 20.41 16.68
CA ASP A 549 -22.35 20.32 15.32
C ASP A 549 -23.42 19.22 15.21
N PRO A 550 -24.62 19.45 15.76
CA PRO A 550 -25.72 18.47 15.70
C PRO A 550 -26.28 18.26 14.28
N GLY A 551 -25.84 19.06 13.29
CA GLY A 551 -26.40 19.04 11.94
C GLY A 551 -25.73 18.06 10.98
N HIS A 552 -24.51 17.60 11.28
CA HIS A 552 -23.74 16.71 10.41
C HIS A 552 -23.59 15.30 10.99
N LEU A 553 -23.40 14.34 10.07
CA LEU A 553 -23.33 12.92 10.41
C LEU A 553 -22.02 12.57 11.11
N TYR A 554 -22.09 11.70 12.13
CA TYR A 554 -20.91 10.99 12.64
C TYR A 554 -20.74 9.67 11.88
N MET A 555 -19.63 9.53 11.16
CA MET A 555 -19.40 8.41 10.24
C MET A 555 -18.30 7.44 10.71
N GLY A 556 -17.98 7.43 12.00
CA GLY A 556 -17.04 6.48 12.60
C GLY A 556 -15.56 6.75 12.29
N CYS A 557 -14.75 5.70 12.34
CA CYS A 557 -13.28 5.78 12.36
C CYS A 557 -12.55 4.91 11.32
N ARG A 558 -13.22 4.58 10.20
CA ARG A 558 -12.63 3.92 9.02
C ARG A 558 -11.88 2.63 9.38
N PHE A 559 -12.62 1.62 9.80
CA PHE A 559 -12.03 0.32 10.16
C PHE A 559 -11.41 -0.37 8.95
N THR A 560 -10.23 -0.97 9.07
CA THR A 560 -9.73 -1.89 8.06
C THR A 560 -10.56 -3.18 8.07
N LEU A 561 -11.16 -3.57 6.95
CA LEU A 561 -12.00 -4.78 6.87
C LEU A 561 -11.23 -6.07 7.22
N ALA A 562 -9.92 -6.11 6.98
CA ALA A 562 -9.05 -7.23 7.37
C ALA A 562 -8.92 -7.41 8.89
N TYR A 563 -9.22 -6.36 9.67
CA TYR A 563 -9.09 -6.31 11.13
C TYR A 563 -10.36 -5.72 11.74
N PHE A 564 -11.43 -6.52 11.76
CA PHE A 564 -12.79 -6.07 12.03
C PHE A 564 -13.39 -6.75 13.29
N PRO A 565 -12.99 -6.33 14.51
CA PRO A 565 -13.42 -6.97 15.76
C PRO A 565 -14.91 -6.76 16.04
N LYS A 566 -15.67 -7.87 16.11
CA LYS A 566 -17.14 -7.85 16.15
C LYS A 566 -17.73 -6.98 17.26
N ASN A 567 -17.18 -7.06 18.48
CA ASN A 567 -17.69 -6.28 19.61
C ASN A 567 -17.48 -4.77 19.43
N VAL A 568 -16.32 -4.38 18.91
CA VAL A 568 -15.99 -2.98 18.63
C VAL A 568 -16.87 -2.42 17.52
N VAL A 569 -17.06 -3.19 16.45
CA VAL A 569 -17.91 -2.77 15.34
C VAL A 569 -19.36 -2.67 15.77
N ARG A 570 -19.85 -3.62 16.59
CA ARG A 570 -21.19 -3.52 17.20
C ARG A 570 -21.32 -2.23 18.02
N ALA A 571 -20.34 -1.94 18.89
CA ALA A 571 -20.32 -0.72 19.69
C ALA A 571 -20.33 0.55 18.81
N CYS A 572 -19.57 0.55 17.72
CA CYS A 572 -19.57 1.63 16.72
C CYS A 572 -20.95 1.78 16.06
N ALA A 573 -21.48 0.69 15.51
CA ALA A 573 -22.74 0.64 14.78
C ALA A 573 -23.93 1.05 15.65
N GLU A 574 -23.90 0.90 16.96
CA GLU A 574 -24.96 1.40 17.84
C GLU A 574 -24.92 2.93 18.05
N VAL A 575 -23.82 3.60 17.72
CA VAL A 575 -23.59 5.02 18.00
C VAL A 575 -23.60 5.89 16.74
N VAL A 576 -22.92 5.45 15.69
CA VAL A 576 -22.69 6.23 14.47
C VAL A 576 -23.94 6.33 13.59
N ASP A 577 -24.00 7.37 12.78
CA ASP A 577 -25.02 7.50 11.74
C ASP A 577 -24.68 6.62 10.53
N VAL A 578 -23.39 6.56 10.18
CA VAL A 578 -22.84 5.76 9.08
C VAL A 578 -21.63 4.97 9.56
N LEU A 579 -21.57 3.68 9.23
CA LEU A 579 -20.40 2.85 9.49
C LEU A 579 -19.38 3.03 8.36
N SER A 580 -18.13 3.36 8.68
CA SER A 580 -17.05 3.50 7.69
C SER A 580 -16.03 2.36 7.77
N ILE A 581 -15.64 1.85 6.61
CA ILE A 581 -14.60 0.82 6.47
C ILE A 581 -13.64 1.12 5.33
N ASN A 582 -12.36 0.79 5.50
CA ASN A 582 -11.38 0.70 4.43
C ASN A 582 -11.35 -0.75 3.94
N ALA A 583 -11.60 -0.97 2.65
CA ALA A 583 -11.82 -2.30 2.09
C ALA A 583 -11.03 -2.50 0.79
N TYR A 584 -9.75 -2.80 0.97
CA TYR A 584 -8.88 -3.27 -0.10
C TYR A 584 -9.24 -4.71 -0.46
N ILE A 585 -10.32 -4.92 -1.21
CA ILE A 585 -10.78 -6.19 -1.79
C ILE A 585 -11.20 -5.95 -3.26
N THR A 586 -11.55 -6.99 -4.00
CA THR A 586 -11.89 -6.85 -5.42
C THR A 586 -13.34 -6.46 -5.67
N GLU A 587 -14.25 -6.82 -4.77
CA GLU A 587 -15.68 -6.54 -4.86
C GLU A 587 -16.33 -6.63 -3.47
N ILE A 588 -17.48 -5.96 -3.28
CA ILE A 588 -18.30 -6.06 -2.08
C ILE A 588 -19.34 -7.17 -2.26
N ALA A 589 -19.36 -8.15 -1.35
CA ALA A 589 -20.37 -9.21 -1.37
C ALA A 589 -21.79 -8.64 -1.08
N PRO A 590 -22.88 -9.21 -1.63
CA PRO A 590 -24.24 -8.69 -1.47
C PRO A 590 -24.73 -8.55 -0.01
N ASP A 591 -24.28 -9.43 0.88
CA ASP A 591 -24.62 -9.49 2.30
C ASP A 591 -23.55 -8.86 3.21
N GLN A 592 -22.50 -8.28 2.63
CA GLN A 592 -21.41 -7.68 3.38
C GLN A 592 -21.93 -6.63 4.37
N LEU A 593 -21.70 -6.86 5.67
CA LEU A 593 -22.04 -5.97 6.79
C LEU A 593 -23.53 -5.64 6.98
N VAL A 594 -24.46 -6.32 6.29
CA VAL A 594 -25.90 -6.05 6.44
C VAL A 594 -26.40 -6.34 7.87
N GLU A 595 -25.72 -7.23 8.60
CA GLU A 595 -26.04 -7.62 9.98
C GLU A 595 -26.03 -6.46 10.98
N TYR A 596 -25.30 -5.38 10.68
CA TYR A 596 -25.22 -4.20 11.55
C TYR A 596 -26.40 -3.23 11.38
N GLY A 597 -27.25 -3.43 10.36
CA GLY A 597 -28.45 -2.60 10.13
C GLY A 597 -28.17 -1.13 9.81
N LYS A 598 -26.91 -0.75 9.55
CA LYS A 598 -26.47 0.62 9.30
C LYS A 598 -26.16 0.87 7.82
N PRO A 599 -26.30 2.12 7.33
CA PRO A 599 -25.63 2.52 6.11
C PRO A 599 -24.12 2.40 6.26
N VAL A 600 -23.45 1.93 5.21
CA VAL A 600 -22.00 1.72 5.19
C VAL A 600 -21.34 2.55 4.09
N ILE A 601 -20.17 3.13 4.37
CA ILE A 601 -19.36 3.81 3.37
C ILE A 601 -17.97 3.17 3.29
N ILE A 602 -17.51 2.92 2.06
CA ILE A 602 -16.10 2.55 1.83
C ILE A 602 -15.26 3.82 1.90
N GLY A 603 -14.42 3.90 2.92
CA GLY A 603 -13.48 4.98 3.15
C GLY A 603 -12.24 4.90 2.27
N GLU A 604 -11.79 3.70 1.87
CA GLU A 604 -10.64 3.50 0.96
C GLU A 604 -10.77 2.21 0.16
N PHE A 605 -10.43 2.27 -1.12
CA PHE A 605 -10.06 1.13 -1.96
C PHE A 605 -9.14 1.59 -3.09
N HIS A 606 -8.36 0.67 -3.66
CA HIS A 606 -7.59 0.92 -4.89
C HIS A 606 -7.22 -0.35 -5.62
N PHE A 607 -6.70 -0.16 -6.84
CA PHE A 607 -5.99 -1.15 -7.62
C PHE A 607 -4.79 -0.48 -8.27
N GLY A 608 -3.67 -1.18 -8.41
CA GLY A 608 -2.50 -0.69 -9.13
C GLY A 608 -1.94 -1.70 -10.11
N ALA A 609 -1.17 -1.20 -11.07
CA ALA A 609 -0.48 -2.00 -12.08
C ALA A 609 0.94 -1.46 -12.32
N LEU A 610 1.85 -2.26 -12.88
CA LEU A 610 3.28 -1.93 -13.02
C LEU A 610 3.70 -1.62 -14.46
N ASP A 611 2.76 -1.53 -15.40
CA ASP A 611 3.03 -1.26 -16.82
C ASP A 611 3.33 0.22 -17.12
N ARG A 612 3.57 1.04 -16.09
CA ARG A 612 3.83 2.49 -16.15
C ARG A 612 4.99 2.93 -15.26
N GLY A 613 5.99 2.07 -15.10
CA GLY A 613 7.28 2.42 -14.48
C GLY A 613 7.32 2.44 -12.94
N MET A 614 6.24 2.04 -12.29
CA MET A 614 6.16 1.91 -10.83
C MET A 614 6.60 0.52 -10.36
N PHE A 615 6.93 0.39 -9.07
CA PHE A 615 7.51 -0.86 -8.52
C PHE A 615 6.58 -1.61 -7.57
N HIS A 616 5.40 -1.05 -7.28
CA HIS A 616 4.42 -1.71 -6.43
C HIS A 616 2.99 -1.34 -6.84
N THR A 617 2.09 -2.32 -6.87
CA THR A 617 0.69 -2.14 -7.29
C THR A 617 -0.22 -1.58 -6.19
N GLY A 618 0.34 -1.18 -5.04
CA GLY A 618 -0.43 -1.11 -3.80
C GLY A 618 -1.00 -2.46 -3.36
N LEU A 619 -2.06 -2.40 -2.56
CA LEU A 619 -2.65 -3.54 -1.83
C LEU A 619 -3.48 -4.51 -2.70
N ARG A 620 -3.87 -4.08 -3.91
CA ARG A 620 -4.55 -4.94 -4.88
C ARG A 620 -3.98 -4.75 -6.28
N THR A 621 -3.71 -5.87 -6.92
CA THR A 621 -2.98 -5.95 -8.19
C THR A 621 -3.94 -6.00 -9.38
N ALA A 622 -3.59 -5.25 -10.41
CA ALA A 622 -4.07 -5.39 -11.77
C ALA A 622 -2.87 -5.66 -12.70
N ASP A 623 -3.12 -6.33 -13.82
CA ASP A 623 -2.05 -6.75 -14.72
C ASP A 623 -1.49 -5.57 -15.54
N ASN A 624 -2.32 -4.59 -15.83
CA ASN A 624 -2.02 -3.38 -16.61
C ASN A 624 -3.09 -2.29 -16.34
N GLN A 625 -2.92 -1.09 -16.91
CA GLN A 625 -3.88 0.01 -16.70
C GLN A 625 -5.31 -0.32 -17.18
N ALA A 626 -5.49 -1.12 -18.23
CA ALA A 626 -6.82 -1.51 -18.70
C ALA A 626 -7.52 -2.45 -17.72
N HIS A 627 -6.82 -3.44 -17.17
CA HIS A 627 -7.36 -4.29 -16.10
C HIS A 627 -7.60 -3.47 -14.82
N ARG A 628 -6.75 -2.50 -14.50
CA ARG A 628 -6.95 -1.58 -13.37
C ARG A 628 -8.26 -0.80 -13.50
N ALA A 629 -8.56 -0.29 -14.69
CA ALA A 629 -9.81 0.37 -15.02
C ALA A 629 -11.02 -0.57 -14.90
N GLN A 630 -10.94 -1.79 -15.42
CA GLN A 630 -12.00 -2.79 -15.27
C GLN A 630 -12.30 -3.08 -13.79
N ARG A 631 -11.26 -3.28 -12.97
CA ARG A 631 -11.44 -3.52 -11.53
C ARG A 631 -12.10 -2.35 -10.82
N TYR A 632 -11.78 -1.12 -11.21
CA TYR A 632 -12.46 0.07 -10.68
C TYR A 632 -13.96 0.03 -10.97
N GLU A 633 -14.37 -0.22 -12.21
CA GLU A 633 -15.79 -0.32 -12.58
C GLU A 633 -16.51 -1.44 -11.81
N ASP A 634 -15.89 -2.61 -11.71
CA ASP A 634 -16.46 -3.77 -11.01
C ASP A 634 -16.67 -3.47 -9.54
N TYR A 635 -15.69 -2.82 -8.89
CA TYR A 635 -15.79 -2.43 -7.50
C TYR A 635 -16.91 -1.41 -7.28
N VAL A 636 -16.94 -0.31 -8.04
CA VAL A 636 -17.98 0.72 -7.92
C VAL A 636 -19.37 0.14 -8.22
N ARG A 637 -19.47 -0.78 -9.18
CA ARG A 637 -20.72 -1.51 -9.47
C ARG A 637 -21.17 -2.35 -8.28
N SER A 638 -20.26 -3.08 -7.63
CA SER A 638 -20.57 -3.91 -6.46
C SER A 638 -21.12 -3.07 -5.29
N VAL A 639 -20.55 -1.86 -5.09
CA VAL A 639 -21.04 -0.87 -4.12
C VAL A 639 -22.43 -0.36 -4.52
N ALA A 640 -22.62 0.02 -5.78
CA ALA A 640 -23.88 0.57 -6.26
C ALA A 640 -25.05 -0.41 -6.11
N VAL A 641 -24.84 -1.71 -6.33
CA VAL A 641 -25.90 -2.72 -6.19
C VAL A 641 -26.18 -3.14 -4.76
N ASN A 642 -25.21 -3.01 -3.85
CA ASN A 642 -25.36 -3.45 -2.46
C ASN A 642 -26.31 -2.52 -1.66
N PRO A 643 -27.33 -3.06 -0.95
CA PRO A 643 -28.35 -2.26 -0.28
C PRO A 643 -27.86 -1.52 0.98
N ALA A 644 -26.77 -1.96 1.62
CA ALA A 644 -26.20 -1.31 2.81
C ALA A 644 -25.26 -0.16 2.46
N PHE A 645 -24.55 -0.26 1.34
CA PHE A 645 -23.50 0.70 1.01
C PHE A 645 -24.07 1.95 0.34
N ILE A 646 -23.56 3.11 0.75
CA ILE A 646 -23.99 4.45 0.30
C ILE A 646 -22.88 5.26 -0.36
N GLY A 647 -21.72 4.66 -0.58
CA GLY A 647 -20.60 5.29 -1.28
C GLY A 647 -19.29 4.53 -1.18
N CYS A 648 -18.33 4.96 -1.98
CA CYS A 648 -16.96 4.49 -1.95
C CYS A 648 -15.95 5.56 -2.37
N HIS A 649 -14.83 5.62 -1.65
CA HIS A 649 -13.77 6.59 -1.85
C HIS A 649 -12.48 5.90 -2.31
N TRP A 650 -11.92 6.38 -3.43
CA TRP A 650 -10.68 5.87 -3.98
C TRP A 650 -9.49 6.47 -3.25
N PHE A 651 -8.55 5.60 -2.84
CA PHE A 651 -7.27 6.00 -2.29
C PHE A 651 -6.17 5.79 -3.36
N GLN A 652 -5.69 6.80 -4.07
CA GLN A 652 -5.83 8.24 -3.84
C GLN A 652 -5.65 9.03 -5.16
N TYR A 653 -5.66 10.37 -5.08
CA TYR A 653 -5.58 11.22 -6.27
C TYR A 653 -4.29 11.03 -7.10
N CYS A 654 -3.12 11.09 -6.47
CA CYS A 654 -1.81 10.95 -7.13
C CYS A 654 -1.14 9.62 -6.82
N ASP A 655 -0.32 9.13 -7.76
CA ASP A 655 0.63 8.06 -7.45
C ASP A 655 1.54 8.50 -6.31
N GLN A 656 1.95 7.54 -5.50
CA GLN A 656 2.99 7.79 -4.50
C GLN A 656 4.36 7.91 -5.19
N PRO A 657 5.35 8.52 -4.54
CA PRO A 657 6.70 8.64 -5.09
C PRO A 657 7.28 7.27 -5.44
N THR A 658 7.89 7.17 -6.62
CA THR A 658 8.52 5.95 -7.15
C THR A 658 9.51 5.32 -6.16
N THR A 659 10.19 6.14 -5.35
CA THR A 659 11.17 5.72 -4.31
C THR A 659 10.61 5.71 -2.88
N GLY A 660 9.30 5.65 -2.73
CA GLY A 660 8.64 5.55 -1.43
C GLY A 660 8.34 6.90 -0.80
N ARG A 661 7.12 7.08 -0.32
CA ARG A 661 6.74 8.24 0.49
C ARG A 661 7.44 8.21 1.83
N VAL A 662 7.67 9.39 2.40
CA VAL A 662 8.44 9.58 3.64
C VAL A 662 7.87 8.87 4.87
N LEU A 663 6.56 8.67 4.94
CA LEU A 663 5.93 8.11 6.14
C LEU A 663 6.39 6.66 6.41
N ASP A 664 6.43 5.83 5.37
CA ASP A 664 6.50 4.38 5.51
C ASP A 664 7.03 3.66 4.25
N GLY A 665 7.55 4.39 3.26
CA GLY A 665 8.14 3.83 2.05
C GLY A 665 7.14 3.29 1.01
N GLU A 666 5.84 3.56 1.15
CA GLU A 666 4.87 3.19 0.12
C GLU A 666 5.17 3.91 -1.22
N CYS A 667 5.26 3.14 -2.30
CA CYS A 667 5.63 3.57 -3.66
C CYS A 667 4.63 3.00 -4.68
N TYR A 668 3.35 3.13 -4.37
CA TYR A 668 2.27 2.45 -5.06
C TYR A 668 1.80 3.21 -6.32
N SER A 669 1.51 2.45 -7.39
CA SER A 669 0.79 2.93 -8.57
C SER A 669 -0.73 2.95 -8.32
N ILE A 670 -1.20 3.89 -7.52
CA ILE A 670 -2.59 3.98 -7.04
C ILE A 670 -3.25 5.33 -7.32
N GLY A 671 -2.57 6.23 -8.02
CA GLY A 671 -3.11 7.53 -8.44
C GLY A 671 -4.06 7.45 -9.62
N PHE A 672 -5.00 8.38 -9.70
CA PHE A 672 -5.65 8.73 -10.96
C PHE A 672 -4.72 9.52 -11.89
N VAL A 673 -3.70 10.18 -11.32
CA VAL A 673 -2.61 10.83 -12.05
C VAL A 673 -1.25 10.29 -11.60
N ASN A 674 -0.28 10.31 -12.52
CA ASN A 674 1.09 9.89 -12.24
C ASN A 674 1.93 11.01 -11.57
N THR A 675 3.21 10.76 -11.31
CA THR A 675 4.12 11.74 -10.67
C THR A 675 4.29 13.05 -11.46
N ALA A 676 4.06 13.02 -12.77
CA ALA A 676 4.10 14.18 -13.65
C ALA A 676 2.74 14.89 -13.78
N ASP A 677 1.77 14.57 -12.92
CA ASP A 677 0.40 15.09 -12.96
C ASP A 677 -0.36 14.78 -14.27
N ILE A 678 -0.02 13.67 -14.94
CA ILE A 678 -0.69 13.20 -16.15
C ILE A 678 -1.73 12.12 -15.78
N PRO A 679 -3.00 12.25 -16.20
CA PRO A 679 -4.04 11.27 -15.90
C PRO A 679 -3.84 9.91 -16.57
N TYR A 680 -4.16 8.84 -15.85
CA TYR A 680 -4.33 7.51 -16.43
C TYR A 680 -5.67 7.45 -17.17
N LYS A 681 -5.60 7.60 -18.51
CA LYS A 681 -6.79 7.70 -19.36
C LYS A 681 -7.76 6.54 -19.16
N GLU A 682 -7.26 5.32 -19.06
CA GLU A 682 -8.06 4.11 -18.86
C GLU A 682 -8.93 4.21 -17.60
N LEU A 683 -8.33 4.68 -16.50
CA LEU A 683 -9.02 4.82 -15.22
C LEU A 683 -10.01 6.00 -15.21
N VAL A 684 -9.66 7.12 -15.88
CA VAL A 684 -10.54 8.28 -16.06
C VAL A 684 -11.77 7.93 -16.90
N ASP A 685 -11.59 7.19 -18.00
CA ASP A 685 -12.70 6.77 -18.86
C ASP A 685 -13.64 5.82 -18.12
N ALA A 686 -13.09 4.84 -17.39
CA ALA A 686 -13.86 3.93 -16.54
C ALA A 686 -14.67 4.68 -15.48
N ALA A 687 -14.07 5.66 -14.80
CA ALA A 687 -14.76 6.49 -13.81
C ALA A 687 -15.93 7.25 -14.44
N LYS A 688 -15.71 7.93 -15.57
CA LYS A 688 -16.79 8.63 -16.30
C LYS A 688 -17.95 7.69 -16.66
N ASP A 689 -17.63 6.50 -17.17
CA ASP A 689 -18.65 5.54 -17.60
C ASP A 689 -19.48 5.01 -16.42
N ILE A 690 -18.82 4.50 -15.37
CA ILE A 690 -19.53 3.91 -14.24
C ILE A 690 -20.31 4.96 -13.44
N HIS A 691 -19.72 6.14 -13.20
CA HIS A 691 -20.38 7.25 -12.48
C HIS A 691 -21.65 7.73 -13.19
N GLY A 692 -21.65 7.80 -14.53
CA GLY A 692 -22.84 8.13 -15.30
C GLY A 692 -23.97 7.11 -15.20
N LYS A 693 -23.69 5.89 -14.70
CA LYS A 693 -24.64 4.76 -14.65
C LYS A 693 -25.01 4.34 -13.23
N VAL A 694 -24.31 4.78 -12.17
CA VAL A 694 -24.49 4.21 -10.81
C VAL A 694 -25.92 4.28 -10.28
N TYR A 695 -26.64 5.40 -10.49
CA TYR A 695 -28.01 5.54 -10.00
C TYR A 695 -28.98 4.61 -10.75
N LYS A 696 -28.80 4.45 -12.07
CA LYS A 696 -29.56 3.51 -12.88
C LYS A 696 -29.30 2.06 -12.44
N ILE A 697 -28.02 1.68 -12.30
CA ILE A 697 -27.59 0.36 -11.82
C ILE A 697 -28.21 0.06 -10.45
N ARG A 698 -28.13 1.03 -9.53
CA ARG A 698 -28.70 0.87 -8.19
C ARG A 698 -30.22 0.75 -8.23
N ARG A 699 -30.94 1.55 -9.01
CA ARG A 699 -32.40 1.43 -9.14
C ARG A 699 -32.81 0.06 -9.71
N GLU A 700 -32.11 -0.42 -10.74
CA GLU A 700 -32.44 -1.66 -11.45
C GLU A 700 -32.04 -2.92 -10.67
N SER A 701 -31.12 -2.82 -9.70
CA SER A 701 -30.76 -3.93 -8.82
C SER A 701 -31.94 -4.36 -7.93
N GLY A 702 -32.22 -5.67 -7.92
CA GLY A 702 -33.23 -6.30 -7.06
C GLY A 702 -32.80 -6.51 -5.60
N LEU A 703 -31.53 -6.29 -5.24
CA LEU A 703 -31.04 -6.52 -3.87
C LEU A 703 -31.67 -5.54 -2.87
N ARG A 704 -31.94 -6.00 -1.65
CA ARG A 704 -32.59 -5.23 -0.56
C ARG A 704 -31.97 -5.62 0.78
N MET A 705 -31.97 -4.69 1.73
CA MET A 705 -31.65 -5.02 3.12
C MET A 705 -32.65 -6.07 3.64
N PRO A 706 -32.22 -7.02 4.49
CA PRO A 706 -33.13 -7.90 5.22
C PRO A 706 -34.21 -7.10 5.96
N GLU A 707 -35.39 -7.70 6.10
CA GLU A 707 -36.52 -7.13 6.85
C GLU A 707 -36.25 -7.05 8.35
#